data_AF-A0A927KYX2-F1
#
_entry.id   AF-A0A927KYX2-F1
#
_cell.length_a   1.000
_cell.length_b   1.000
_cell.length_c   1.000
_cell.angle_alpha   90.00
_cell.angle_beta   90.00
_cell.angle_gamma   90.00
#
_symmetry.space_group_name_H-M   'P 1'
#
loop_
_entity.id
_entity.type
_entity.pdbx_description
1 polymer ?
#
loop_
_entity_poly.entity_id
_entity_poly.type
_entity_poly.pdbx_seq_one_letter_code
_entity_poly.pdbx_strand_id
1 'polypeptide(L)'
;MAERESLRDLFEYQPQQVRYPYNLAWRCVFEHWERPDVETHREKYEIRKQLKGGGSQREMIRLIVDAVRPWLQIDTSKRLRALSGEAQPARPRHLKHLIYASISSGSRLMPADIRLEENEDRNFLFELATALNAALLAGLNLGHMIGSISKDMDVTNWQVHRAYFVPPDQYPEGGGEPDRHSDGFAPSTKLMFAVMERLSSLDLHAARRVIDNWDREGWMLYRRLWAAAARNPALVDSDEVAAFLIELADREFWWASAYPEFAELRALRWATLSPDDQNRIEQRVLKGEPAKLISSRIEKSDRAGYKDYHIFVELRRIQAVGGNLTDKGQKWLEDFATRSGDLPAIELTHGFNQGVRLIHRVRTVEKTFDAIPTTKLLDELAKSLADTGWDDKSQNASEFIAENASVVLGLLPKAEGAVAAKVWQALGYAYRPENLNTAPDTASQEDKDKIQIALSICVSLVDERATVVSKAVDGLASFMTSWDRLLARREEFQNAWLRLWPFAVEKTNSSKADRSEYSQEAFNSPAGQLALAFVETCPTVKKGDSPLADGYWPQMLQAMGETVGIARLHAQFVLVRELAYFIAAAEQWSKDFLLLPLINALESHETTVLWEAFSMAHLPQKEVVAELAPSLVAAALSDRLSSEVRGDLSERVIWSALTDRAEKAEPAVPIDLIQQMLRLGKDEVRTEAVRAFSQYLAPDDGLTEEESFEIVKTVFLDVWPKELTLSSKTVSERLARLPAEAAPCYVEATEMVLPYLTPFDCWSLYDFGVIDLDEDRSEFKIIDDPKKAAAFLSILDRSVAGDEGAIIPSGLERALFHIKKISPKLEKDVQYQRLLMLSRR
;
A
#
# COMPACT_ATOMS: atom_id res chain seq x y z
N MET A 1 -9.54 -28.74 -2.91
CA MET A 1 -10.14 -29.09 -1.59
C MET A 1 -9.83 -30.53 -1.20
N ALA A 2 -10.14 -31.52 -2.04
CA ALA A 2 -9.90 -32.94 -1.73
C ALA A 2 -8.46 -33.30 -1.27
N GLU A 3 -7.43 -32.68 -1.85
CA GLU A 3 -6.04 -32.88 -1.40
C GLU A 3 -5.76 -32.31 0.01
N ARG A 4 -6.38 -31.17 0.36
CA ARG A 4 -6.24 -30.54 1.69
C ARG A 4 -6.91 -31.38 2.76
N GLU A 5 -8.12 -31.87 2.48
CA GLU A 5 -8.86 -32.78 3.35
C GLU A 5 -8.13 -34.11 3.52
N SER A 6 -7.61 -34.69 2.44
CA SER A 6 -6.82 -35.94 2.52
C SER A 6 -5.55 -35.78 3.36
N LEU A 7 -4.87 -34.63 3.27
CA LEU A 7 -3.70 -34.33 4.10
C LEU A 7 -4.07 -34.10 5.57
N ARG A 8 -5.18 -33.42 5.84
CA ARG A 8 -5.71 -33.25 7.20
C ARG A 8 -6.07 -34.61 7.80
N ASP A 9 -6.80 -35.44 7.08
CA ASP A 9 -7.20 -36.78 7.53
C ASP A 9 -5.99 -37.67 7.82
N LEU A 10 -4.96 -37.61 6.98
CA LEU A 10 -3.71 -38.35 7.19
C LEU A 10 -2.98 -37.91 8.47
N PHE A 11 -3.02 -36.61 8.81
CA PHE A 11 -2.39 -36.07 10.02
C PHE A 11 -3.23 -36.25 11.30
N GLU A 12 -4.56 -36.20 11.19
CA GLU A 12 -5.48 -36.33 12.33
C GLU A 12 -5.75 -37.80 12.70
N TYR A 13 -5.86 -38.70 11.71
CA TYR A 13 -6.27 -40.09 11.93
C TYR A 13 -5.14 -41.12 11.78
N GLN A 14 -3.96 -40.76 11.26
CA GLN A 14 -2.77 -41.63 11.25
C GLN A 14 -1.56 -40.97 11.93
N PRO A 15 -1.49 -40.95 13.27
CA PRO A 15 -0.42 -40.28 13.99
C PRO A 15 0.89 -41.10 13.97
N GLN A 16 1.53 -41.24 12.82
CA GLN A 16 2.95 -41.61 12.78
C GLN A 16 3.76 -40.42 13.31
N GLN A 17 4.01 -40.39 14.63
CA GLN A 17 4.87 -39.50 15.43
C GLN A 17 5.65 -38.41 14.66
N VAL A 18 4.95 -37.41 14.09
CA VAL A 18 5.62 -36.22 13.55
C VAL A 18 6.12 -35.41 14.74
N ARG A 19 7.44 -35.30 14.89
CA ARG A 19 8.06 -34.63 16.02
C ARG A 19 8.01 -33.12 15.88
N TYR A 20 8.06 -32.41 17.00
CA TYR A 20 8.34 -30.98 17.02
C TYR A 20 9.66 -30.68 16.30
N PRO A 21 9.77 -29.61 15.48
CA PRO A 21 8.77 -28.57 15.21
C PRO A 21 7.82 -28.82 14.03
N TYR A 22 7.90 -29.99 13.38
CA TYR A 22 7.16 -30.28 12.14
C TYR A 22 5.64 -30.43 12.36
N ASN A 23 5.22 -31.01 13.49
CA ASN A 23 3.80 -31.14 13.82
C ASN A 23 3.13 -29.77 14.01
N LEU A 24 3.82 -28.84 14.67
CA LEU A 24 3.35 -27.48 14.85
C LEU A 24 3.29 -26.74 13.51
N ALA A 25 4.28 -26.93 12.63
CA ALA A 25 4.25 -26.35 11.30
C ALA A 25 3.04 -26.80 10.47
N TRP A 26 2.69 -28.09 10.52
CA TRP A 26 1.48 -28.59 9.85
C TRP A 26 0.18 -28.07 10.45
N ARG A 27 0.09 -27.98 11.78
CA ARG A 27 -1.04 -27.32 12.45
C ARG A 27 -1.19 -25.88 11.97
N CYS A 28 -0.10 -25.12 11.92
CA CYS A 28 -0.11 -23.78 11.36
C CYS A 28 -0.66 -23.78 9.92
N VAL A 29 -0.19 -24.67 9.05
CA VAL A 29 -0.67 -24.73 7.65
C VAL A 29 -2.17 -24.99 7.57
N PHE A 30 -2.72 -25.87 8.42
CA PHE A 30 -4.16 -26.13 8.45
C PHE A 30 -4.95 -24.91 8.93
N GLU A 31 -4.52 -24.25 10.01
CA GLU A 31 -5.13 -23.00 10.48
C GLU A 31 -5.08 -21.89 9.41
N HIS A 32 -3.97 -21.80 8.68
CA HIS A 32 -3.83 -20.84 7.59
C HIS A 32 -4.78 -21.12 6.42
N TRP A 33 -5.11 -22.39 6.14
CA TRP A 33 -6.07 -22.74 5.10
C TRP A 33 -7.52 -22.43 5.47
N GLU A 34 -7.83 -22.32 6.77
CA GLU A 34 -9.16 -21.93 7.27
C GLU A 34 -9.33 -20.41 7.42
N ARG A 35 -8.32 -19.63 7.04
CA ARG A 35 -8.42 -18.17 7.03
C ARG A 35 -9.59 -17.76 6.10
N PRO A 36 -10.31 -16.69 6.47
CA PRO A 36 -11.39 -16.20 5.62
C PRO A 36 -10.77 -15.60 4.34
N ASP A 37 -11.41 -15.82 3.20
CA ASP A 37 -11.00 -15.27 1.90
C ASP A 37 -11.55 -13.84 1.77
N VAL A 38 -10.97 -12.95 2.56
CA VAL A 38 -11.47 -11.59 2.79
C VAL A 38 -10.80 -10.63 1.81
N GLU A 39 -11.55 -10.18 0.80
CA GLU A 39 -11.22 -8.95 0.10
C GLU A 39 -11.87 -7.77 0.80
N THR A 40 -11.02 -6.91 1.39
CA THR A 40 -11.41 -5.78 2.26
C THR A 40 -12.53 -4.90 1.68
N HIS A 41 -12.49 -4.63 0.38
CA HIS A 41 -13.45 -3.73 -0.26
C HIS A 41 -14.83 -4.38 -0.40
N ARG A 42 -14.87 -5.69 -0.67
CA ARG A 42 -16.11 -6.44 -0.86
C ARG A 42 -16.88 -6.62 0.44
N GLU A 43 -16.20 -6.94 1.54
CA GLU A 43 -16.86 -7.12 2.83
C GLU A 43 -17.37 -5.81 3.43
N LYS A 44 -16.62 -4.71 3.29
CA LYS A 44 -17.11 -3.37 3.66
C LYS A 44 -18.39 -3.02 2.92
N TYR A 45 -18.46 -3.35 1.63
CA TYR A 45 -19.67 -3.18 0.86
C TYR A 45 -20.81 -4.08 1.36
N GLU A 46 -20.57 -5.37 1.57
CA GLU A 46 -21.58 -6.32 2.06
C GLU A 46 -22.14 -5.94 3.44
N ILE A 47 -21.27 -5.57 4.40
CA ILE A 47 -21.66 -5.11 5.73
C ILE A 47 -22.55 -3.87 5.62
N ARG A 48 -22.09 -2.85 4.88
CA ARG A 48 -22.91 -1.66 4.64
C ARG A 48 -24.24 -2.07 4.03
N LYS A 49 -24.27 -3.06 3.12
CA LYS A 49 -25.45 -3.42 2.34
C LYS A 49 -26.49 -4.12 3.19
N GLN A 50 -26.06 -5.02 4.07
CA GLN A 50 -26.93 -5.64 5.05
C GLN A 50 -27.50 -4.59 6.04
N LEU A 51 -26.75 -3.52 6.37
CA LEU A 51 -27.22 -2.42 7.24
C LEU A 51 -28.34 -1.61 6.60
N LYS A 52 -28.25 -1.33 5.29
CA LYS A 52 -29.36 -0.71 4.53
C LYS A 52 -30.45 -1.73 4.16
N GLY A 53 -30.12 -3.02 4.21
CA GLY A 53 -30.85 -4.18 3.70
C GLY A 53 -31.97 -4.69 4.60
N GLY A 54 -31.78 -4.61 5.92
CA GLY A 54 -32.60 -5.34 6.90
C GLY A 54 -32.20 -6.82 7.01
N GLY A 55 -30.93 -7.14 6.75
CA GLY A 55 -30.40 -8.51 6.79
C GLY A 55 -30.50 -9.18 8.16
N SER A 56 -30.32 -10.50 8.20
CA SER A 56 -30.34 -11.21 9.48
C SER A 56 -29.20 -10.73 10.39
N GLN A 57 -29.53 -10.40 11.64
CA GLN A 57 -28.58 -9.94 12.65
C GLN A 57 -27.38 -10.90 12.80
N ARG A 58 -27.62 -12.21 12.67
CA ARG A 58 -26.56 -13.23 12.76
C ARG A 58 -25.57 -13.16 11.60
N GLU A 59 -26.06 -12.96 10.38
CA GLU A 59 -25.21 -12.83 9.20
C GLU A 59 -24.40 -11.53 9.24
N MET A 60 -25.01 -10.44 9.68
CA MET A 60 -24.32 -9.17 9.91
C MET A 60 -23.14 -9.32 10.87
N ILE A 61 -23.39 -9.94 12.04
CA ILE A 61 -22.34 -10.18 13.03
C ILE A 61 -21.23 -11.03 12.45
N ARG A 62 -21.56 -12.09 11.69
CA ARG A 62 -20.57 -12.95 11.03
C ARG A 62 -19.70 -12.15 10.07
N LEU A 63 -20.29 -11.35 9.18
CA LEU A 63 -19.54 -10.53 8.21
C LEU A 63 -18.62 -9.51 8.89
N ILE A 64 -19.12 -8.81 9.91
CA ILE A 64 -18.31 -7.85 10.67
C ILE A 64 -17.13 -8.55 11.34
N VAL A 65 -17.36 -9.70 11.95
CA VAL A 65 -16.31 -10.47 12.64
C VAL A 65 -15.29 -11.03 11.65
N ASP A 66 -15.73 -11.62 10.53
CA ASP A 66 -14.84 -12.18 9.51
C ASP A 66 -13.91 -11.11 8.92
N ALA A 67 -14.39 -9.87 8.75
CA ALA A 67 -13.61 -8.75 8.24
C ALA A 67 -12.46 -8.30 9.16
N VAL A 68 -12.58 -8.50 10.47
CA VAL A 68 -11.59 -7.99 11.45
C VAL A 68 -10.91 -9.08 12.28
N ARG A 69 -11.33 -10.35 12.13
CA ARG A 69 -10.80 -11.44 12.96
C ARG A 69 -9.30 -11.62 12.72
N PRO A 70 -8.48 -11.83 13.77
CA PRO A 70 -7.10 -12.21 13.59
C PRO A 70 -7.01 -13.64 13.02
N TRP A 71 -6.10 -13.87 12.08
CA TRP A 71 -5.79 -15.19 11.54
C TRP A 71 -4.28 -15.42 11.40
N LEU A 72 -3.92 -16.68 11.17
CA LEU A 72 -2.53 -17.07 10.99
C LEU A 72 -2.06 -16.83 9.55
N GLN A 73 -0.97 -16.08 9.40
CA GLN A 73 -0.28 -15.87 8.13
C GLN A 73 1.03 -16.67 8.12
N ILE A 74 1.29 -17.36 7.00
CA ILE A 74 2.50 -18.18 6.82
C ILE A 74 3.26 -17.70 5.59
N ASP A 75 4.56 -17.47 5.77
CA ASP A 75 5.52 -17.21 4.71
C ASP A 75 6.67 -18.23 4.73
N THR A 76 7.44 -18.22 3.64
CA THR A 76 8.63 -19.07 3.54
C THR A 76 9.73 -18.62 4.52
N SER A 77 10.52 -19.57 5.01
CA SER A 77 11.68 -19.29 5.87
C SER A 77 12.74 -18.41 5.22
N LYS A 78 12.69 -18.21 3.89
CA LYS A 78 13.52 -17.24 3.16
C LYS A 78 13.28 -15.81 3.66
N ARG A 79 12.03 -15.44 3.99
CA ARG A 79 11.69 -14.12 4.53
C ARG A 79 12.39 -13.87 5.86
N LEU A 80 12.40 -14.86 6.76
CA LEU A 80 13.13 -14.77 8.02
C LEU A 80 14.65 -14.64 7.79
N ARG A 81 15.21 -15.36 6.82
CA ARG A 81 16.64 -15.26 6.46
C ARG A 81 16.99 -13.85 5.98
N ALA A 82 16.13 -13.24 5.18
CA ALA A 82 16.31 -11.86 4.72
C ALA A 82 16.24 -10.86 5.89
N LEU A 83 15.32 -11.05 6.84
CA LEU A 83 15.11 -10.13 7.97
C LEU A 83 16.14 -10.29 9.10
N SER A 84 16.58 -11.52 9.39
CA SER A 84 17.41 -11.82 10.57
C SER A 84 18.87 -12.17 10.24
N GLY A 85 19.17 -12.50 8.98
CA GLY A 85 20.47 -13.03 8.57
C GLY A 85 20.77 -14.46 9.06
N GLU A 86 19.87 -15.10 9.81
CA GLU A 86 20.08 -16.46 10.32
C GLU A 86 19.99 -17.50 9.18
N ALA A 87 21.01 -18.34 9.03
CA ALA A 87 20.98 -19.47 8.11
C ALA A 87 20.11 -20.61 8.65
N GLN A 88 19.42 -21.33 7.75
CA GLN A 88 18.60 -22.47 8.15
C GLN A 88 19.49 -23.59 8.72
N PRO A 89 19.27 -24.04 9.96
CA PRO A 89 20.08 -25.09 10.56
C PRO A 89 19.80 -26.44 9.90
N ALA A 90 20.84 -27.27 9.76
CA ALA A 90 20.74 -28.61 9.18
C ALA A 90 19.76 -29.54 9.92
N ARG A 91 19.46 -29.25 11.20
CA ARG A 91 18.44 -29.94 12.00
C ARG A 91 17.51 -28.91 12.64
N PRO A 92 16.32 -28.66 12.08
CA PRO A 92 15.40 -27.64 12.60
C PRO A 92 14.84 -28.06 13.96
N ARG A 93 15.10 -27.23 14.98
CA ARG A 93 14.59 -27.43 16.35
C ARG A 93 13.44 -26.53 16.77
N HIS A 94 13.11 -25.50 16.01
CA HIS A 94 12.08 -24.50 16.32
C HIS A 94 11.22 -24.24 15.08
N LEU A 95 9.98 -23.79 15.28
CA LEU A 95 9.05 -23.46 14.19
C LEU A 95 9.66 -22.50 13.17
N LYS A 96 10.35 -21.45 13.66
CA LYS A 96 11.02 -20.43 12.83
C LYS A 96 12.04 -20.98 11.83
N HIS A 97 12.57 -22.19 12.03
CA HIS A 97 13.49 -22.82 11.09
C HIS A 97 12.79 -23.49 9.89
N LEU A 98 11.46 -23.68 9.97
CA LEU A 98 10.65 -24.31 8.94
C LEU A 98 9.84 -23.26 8.18
N ILE A 99 9.09 -22.44 8.91
CA ILE A 99 8.18 -21.41 8.36
C ILE A 99 8.30 -20.12 9.15
N TYR A 100 7.99 -19.00 8.50
CA TYR A 100 7.72 -17.74 9.21
C TYR A 100 6.21 -17.66 9.44
N ALA A 101 5.79 -17.60 10.70
CA ALA A 101 4.39 -17.55 11.08
C ALA A 101 4.13 -16.26 11.86
N SER A 102 3.07 -15.53 11.50
CA SER A 102 2.65 -14.29 12.16
C SER A 102 1.13 -14.21 12.22
N ILE A 103 0.61 -13.33 13.07
CA ILE A 103 -0.83 -13.04 13.11
C ILE A 103 -1.09 -11.80 12.25
N SER A 104 -2.02 -11.94 11.31
CA SER A 104 -2.53 -10.87 10.45
C SER A 104 -4.06 -10.83 10.56
N SER A 105 -4.71 -9.93 9.84
CA SER A 105 -6.17 -9.78 9.85
C SER A 105 -6.63 -9.07 8.58
N GLY A 106 -7.94 -8.99 8.41
CA GLY A 106 -8.53 -8.15 7.37
C GLY A 106 -8.32 -6.70 7.71
N SER A 107 -8.64 -5.81 6.77
CA SER A 107 -8.44 -4.40 7.04
C SER A 107 -9.46 -3.87 8.03
N ARG A 108 -9.07 -2.79 8.70
CA ARG A 108 -9.87 -2.12 9.72
C ARG A 108 -11.25 -1.67 9.19
N LEU A 109 -12.28 -1.95 9.98
CA LEU A 109 -13.60 -1.31 9.93
C LEU A 109 -13.63 -0.12 10.90
N MET A 110 -14.04 1.05 10.42
CA MET A 110 -14.32 2.20 11.27
C MET A 110 -15.73 2.08 11.88
N PRO A 111 -16.03 2.69 13.06
CA PRO A 111 -17.38 2.73 13.61
C PRO A 111 -18.42 3.24 12.61
N ALA A 112 -18.04 4.20 11.76
CA ALA A 112 -18.87 4.73 10.68
C ALA A 112 -19.20 3.69 9.59
N ASP A 113 -18.29 2.75 9.28
CA ASP A 113 -18.52 1.71 8.27
C ASP A 113 -19.67 0.77 8.66
N ILE A 114 -19.91 0.61 9.97
CA ILE A 114 -20.97 -0.23 10.51
C ILE A 114 -22.15 0.56 11.09
N ARG A 115 -22.19 1.90 10.89
CA ARG A 115 -23.19 2.82 11.47
C ARG A 115 -23.37 2.62 12.98
N LEU A 116 -22.27 2.42 13.69
CA LEU A 116 -22.30 2.05 15.11
C LEU A 116 -23.04 3.09 15.97
N GLU A 117 -22.85 4.37 15.68
CA GLU A 117 -23.46 5.47 16.43
C GLU A 117 -24.98 5.57 16.24
N GLU A 118 -25.49 5.15 15.09
CA GLU A 118 -26.93 5.15 14.77
C GLU A 118 -27.65 3.91 15.31
N ASN A 119 -26.90 2.88 15.73
CA ASN A 119 -27.47 1.63 16.19
C ASN A 119 -27.92 1.73 17.65
N GLU A 120 -29.21 1.49 17.88
CA GLU A 120 -29.86 1.48 19.20
C GLU A 120 -30.24 0.06 19.67
N ASP A 121 -29.98 -0.97 18.86
CA ASP A 121 -30.30 -2.36 19.22
C ASP A 121 -29.28 -2.92 20.20
N ARG A 122 -29.65 -2.90 21.48
CA ARG A 122 -28.90 -3.46 22.60
C ARG A 122 -28.50 -4.93 22.38
N ASN A 123 -29.40 -5.77 21.88
CA ASN A 123 -29.13 -7.21 21.75
C ASN A 123 -28.10 -7.45 20.64
N PHE A 124 -28.26 -6.75 19.51
CA PHE A 124 -27.28 -6.75 18.42
C PHE A 124 -25.88 -6.37 18.92
N LEU A 125 -25.77 -5.25 19.64
CA LEU A 125 -24.49 -4.76 20.14
C LEU A 125 -23.84 -5.73 21.14
N PHE A 126 -24.63 -6.36 22.01
CA PHE A 126 -24.13 -7.36 22.96
C PHE A 126 -23.66 -8.64 22.26
N GLU A 127 -24.41 -9.15 21.29
CA GLU A 127 -24.01 -10.33 20.50
C GLU A 127 -22.77 -10.05 19.65
N LEU A 128 -22.70 -8.87 19.02
CA LEU A 128 -21.54 -8.44 18.24
C LEU A 128 -20.28 -8.34 19.12
N ALA A 129 -20.39 -7.70 20.29
CA ALA A 129 -19.28 -7.61 21.24
C ALA A 129 -18.80 -8.99 21.69
N THR A 130 -19.73 -9.91 21.95
CA THR A 130 -19.42 -11.29 22.35
C THR A 130 -18.72 -12.06 21.23
N ALA A 131 -19.18 -11.92 19.98
CA ALA A 131 -18.57 -12.57 18.82
C ALA A 131 -17.18 -12.02 18.50
N LEU A 132 -16.99 -10.69 18.59
CA LEU A 132 -15.67 -10.07 18.45
C LEU A 132 -14.70 -10.50 19.55
N ASN A 133 -15.18 -10.63 20.80
CA ASN A 133 -14.38 -11.15 21.90
C ASN A 133 -13.91 -12.59 21.65
N ALA A 134 -14.81 -13.45 21.15
CA ALA A 134 -14.46 -14.83 20.80
C ALA A 134 -13.42 -14.90 19.68
N ALA A 135 -13.57 -14.07 18.64
CA ALA A 135 -12.59 -13.98 17.54
C ALA A 135 -11.22 -13.46 18.01
N LEU A 136 -11.21 -12.45 18.89
CA LEU A 136 -9.98 -11.94 19.48
C LEU A 136 -9.27 -13.00 20.33
N LEU A 137 -10.01 -13.72 21.18
CA LEU A 137 -9.47 -14.80 21.99
C LEU A 137 -8.90 -15.94 21.13
N ALA A 138 -9.59 -16.31 20.04
CA ALA A 138 -9.07 -17.30 19.09
C ALA A 138 -7.73 -16.84 18.49
N GLY A 139 -7.65 -15.56 18.08
CA GLY A 139 -6.40 -14.95 17.62
C GLY A 139 -5.29 -14.98 18.67
N LEU A 140 -5.61 -14.66 19.93
CA LEU A 140 -4.63 -14.64 21.03
C LEU A 140 -4.07 -16.05 21.28
N ASN A 141 -4.93 -17.06 21.22
CA ASN A 141 -4.51 -18.46 21.30
C ASN A 141 -3.62 -18.86 20.11
N LEU A 142 -3.90 -18.40 18.89
CA LEU A 142 -3.03 -18.62 17.73
C LEU A 142 -1.66 -17.95 17.93
N GLY A 143 -1.64 -16.71 18.45
CA GLY A 143 -0.40 -15.99 18.78
C GLY A 143 0.43 -16.72 19.85
N HIS A 144 -0.23 -17.26 20.86
CA HIS A 144 0.41 -18.09 21.88
C HIS A 144 0.97 -19.38 21.29
N MET A 145 0.20 -20.06 20.44
CA MET A 145 0.59 -21.31 19.79
C MET A 145 1.88 -21.16 18.97
N ILE A 146 2.05 -20.05 18.26
CA ILE A 146 3.27 -19.78 17.46
C ILE A 146 4.40 -19.14 18.26
N GLY A 147 4.18 -18.83 19.54
CA GLY A 147 5.14 -18.20 20.43
C GLY A 147 5.32 -16.70 20.20
N SER A 148 4.43 -16.03 19.46
CA SER A 148 4.43 -14.57 19.33
C SER A 148 3.84 -13.88 20.59
N ILE A 149 3.11 -14.65 21.40
CA ILE A 149 2.63 -14.26 22.74
C ILE A 149 3.17 -15.26 23.77
N SER A 150 3.99 -14.76 24.67
CA SER A 150 4.69 -15.51 25.71
C SER A 150 4.95 -14.61 26.91
N LYS A 151 5.53 -15.17 27.97
CA LYS A 151 5.87 -14.40 29.18
C LYS A 151 6.86 -13.26 28.93
N ASP A 152 7.80 -13.44 28.01
CA ASP A 152 8.89 -12.49 27.77
C ASP A 152 8.61 -11.55 26.58
N MET A 153 7.69 -11.95 25.71
CA MET A 153 7.36 -11.25 24.47
C MET A 153 5.86 -11.39 24.19
N ASP A 154 5.20 -10.25 24.02
CA ASP A 154 3.79 -10.16 23.64
C ASP A 154 3.66 -9.18 22.48
N VAL A 155 3.38 -9.72 21.29
CA VAL A 155 3.26 -8.94 20.04
C VAL A 155 2.10 -7.94 20.07
N THR A 156 1.08 -8.14 20.92
CA THR A 156 -0.08 -7.24 21.02
C THR A 156 0.31 -5.85 21.51
N ASN A 157 1.41 -5.72 22.26
CA ASN A 157 1.93 -4.42 22.70
C ASN A 157 2.47 -3.55 21.55
N TRP A 158 2.76 -4.17 20.41
CA TRP A 158 3.29 -3.49 19.22
C TRP A 158 2.28 -3.44 18.08
N GLN A 159 1.46 -4.48 17.92
CA GLN A 159 0.39 -4.50 16.91
C GLN A 159 -0.81 -3.65 17.31
N VAL A 160 -1.03 -3.41 18.61
CA VAL A 160 -2.11 -2.56 19.13
C VAL A 160 -1.50 -1.39 19.90
N HIS A 161 -1.27 -0.27 19.21
CA HIS A 161 -0.75 0.94 19.84
C HIS A 161 -1.75 1.54 20.83
N ARG A 162 -3.05 1.54 20.51
CA ARG A 162 -4.13 1.95 21.42
C ARG A 162 -5.27 0.94 21.41
N ALA A 163 -5.84 0.62 22.55
CA ALA A 163 -6.93 -0.35 22.65
C ALA A 163 -8.26 0.13 22.02
N TYR A 164 -8.38 1.43 21.73
CA TYR A 164 -9.59 2.08 21.25
C TYR A 164 -9.29 3.06 20.10
N PHE A 165 -10.35 3.57 19.45
CA PHE A 165 -10.24 4.59 18.40
C PHE A 165 -9.89 5.95 19.01
N VAL A 166 -8.71 6.47 18.70
CA VAL A 166 -8.29 7.78 19.24
C VAL A 166 -9.08 8.91 18.59
N PRO A 167 -9.63 9.86 19.36
CA PRO A 167 -10.28 11.05 18.83
C PRO A 167 -9.36 11.90 17.93
N PRO A 168 -9.87 12.49 16.82
CA PRO A 168 -9.04 13.25 15.89
C PRO A 168 -8.32 14.48 16.47
N ASP A 169 -8.86 15.09 17.52
CA ASP A 169 -8.26 16.21 18.25
C ASP A 169 -7.00 15.82 19.03
N GLN A 170 -6.85 14.53 19.34
CA GLN A 170 -5.64 13.98 19.96
C GLN A 170 -4.63 13.50 18.91
N TYR A 171 -4.93 13.68 17.62
CA TYR A 171 -3.97 13.35 16.60
C TYR A 171 -2.82 14.34 16.61
N PRO A 172 -1.61 13.82 16.50
CA PRO A 172 -0.43 14.66 16.27
C PRO A 172 -0.44 15.37 14.92
N GLU A 173 0.39 16.40 14.82
CA GLU A 173 0.73 16.99 13.54
C GLU A 173 1.30 15.96 12.55
N GLY A 174 0.77 15.94 11.33
CA GLY A 174 1.19 15.04 10.26
C GLY A 174 0.89 13.54 10.50
N GLY A 175 0.19 13.20 11.57
CA GLY A 175 -0.24 11.84 11.86
C GLY A 175 -1.75 11.65 11.73
N GLY A 176 -2.19 10.46 12.14
CA GLY A 176 -3.60 10.13 12.21
C GLY A 176 -3.81 9.07 13.29
N GLU A 177 -4.81 8.22 13.09
CA GLU A 177 -5.07 7.11 14.01
C GLU A 177 -3.81 6.25 14.20
N PRO A 178 -3.33 6.01 15.45
CA PRO A 178 -2.05 5.34 15.71
C PRO A 178 -1.89 3.95 15.07
N ASP A 179 -3.00 3.24 14.88
CA ASP A 179 -3.09 1.92 14.28
C ASP A 179 -3.79 1.95 12.92
N ARG A 180 -3.74 3.08 12.18
CA ARG A 180 -4.36 3.20 10.85
C ARG A 180 -3.81 2.20 9.83
N HIS A 181 -2.55 1.78 10.00
CA HIS A 181 -1.83 0.85 9.13
C HIS A 181 -1.50 -0.48 9.84
N SER A 182 -2.05 -0.70 11.05
CA SER A 182 -1.83 -1.93 11.81
C SER A 182 -2.81 -3.02 11.38
N ASP A 183 -2.32 -4.26 11.30
CA ASP A 183 -3.12 -5.47 11.08
C ASP A 183 -3.08 -6.39 12.32
N GLY A 184 -3.59 -7.62 12.20
CA GLY A 184 -3.55 -8.63 13.25
C GLY A 184 -4.59 -8.36 14.34
N PHE A 185 -4.12 -8.01 15.54
CA PHE A 185 -5.00 -7.83 16.70
C PHE A 185 -5.71 -6.47 16.73
N ALA A 186 -5.17 -5.44 16.08
CA ALA A 186 -5.70 -4.08 16.19
C ALA A 186 -7.16 -3.93 15.69
N PRO A 187 -7.53 -4.43 14.49
CA PRO A 187 -8.88 -4.23 13.96
C PRO A 187 -9.99 -4.78 14.88
N SER A 188 -9.88 -6.04 15.30
CA SER A 188 -10.86 -6.69 16.18
C SER A 188 -10.90 -6.05 17.57
N THR A 189 -9.73 -5.73 18.15
CA THR A 189 -9.62 -5.09 19.47
C THR A 189 -10.35 -3.75 19.50
N LYS A 190 -10.04 -2.87 18.54
CA LYS A 190 -10.62 -1.53 18.50
C LYS A 190 -12.11 -1.57 18.23
N LEU A 191 -12.55 -2.42 17.31
CA LEU A 191 -13.97 -2.54 16.99
C LEU A 191 -14.76 -3.11 18.17
N MET A 192 -14.25 -4.14 18.84
CA MET A 192 -14.86 -4.68 20.06
C MET A 192 -15.01 -3.61 21.14
N PHE A 193 -13.97 -2.79 21.35
CA PHE A 193 -14.01 -1.71 22.33
C PHE A 193 -15.05 -0.64 21.97
N ALA A 194 -15.10 -0.22 20.70
CA ALA A 194 -16.09 0.75 20.22
C ALA A 194 -17.53 0.23 20.39
N VAL A 195 -17.79 -1.04 20.08
CA VAL A 195 -19.09 -1.68 20.26
C VAL A 195 -19.47 -1.74 21.75
N MET A 196 -18.51 -2.06 22.62
CA MET A 196 -18.70 -2.04 24.08
C MET A 196 -19.01 -0.63 24.59
N GLU A 197 -18.30 0.41 24.14
CA GLU A 197 -18.58 1.80 24.49
C GLU A 197 -19.99 2.22 24.06
N ARG A 198 -20.38 1.90 22.82
CA ARG A 198 -21.73 2.18 22.34
C ARG A 198 -22.78 1.44 23.18
N LEU A 199 -22.57 0.15 23.47
CA LEU A 199 -23.46 -0.62 24.35
C LEU A 199 -23.55 0.02 25.74
N SER A 200 -22.46 0.55 26.29
CA SER A 200 -22.45 1.18 27.61
C SER A 200 -23.33 2.44 27.69
N SER A 201 -23.48 3.17 26.59
CA SER A 201 -24.39 4.32 26.52
C SER A 201 -25.87 3.94 26.53
N LEU A 202 -26.20 2.68 26.22
CA LEU A 202 -27.58 2.16 26.14
C LEU A 202 -27.93 1.26 27.33
N ASP A 203 -27.01 0.36 27.72
CA ASP A 203 -27.14 -0.53 28.86
C ASP A 203 -25.77 -0.83 29.51
N LEU A 204 -25.53 -0.16 30.63
CA LEU A 204 -24.34 -0.33 31.47
C LEU A 204 -24.18 -1.78 31.98
N HIS A 205 -25.26 -2.48 32.33
CA HIS A 205 -25.17 -3.84 32.86
C HIS A 205 -24.76 -4.83 31.77
N ALA A 206 -25.28 -4.67 30.54
CA ALA A 206 -24.85 -5.49 29.41
C ALA A 206 -23.37 -5.24 29.06
N ALA A 207 -22.93 -3.98 29.06
CA ALA A 207 -21.53 -3.63 28.84
C ALA A 207 -20.60 -4.22 29.91
N ARG A 208 -20.98 -4.16 31.20
CA ARG A 208 -20.21 -4.79 32.30
C ARG A 208 -20.02 -6.29 32.08
N ARG A 209 -21.06 -7.02 31.65
CA ARG A 209 -20.92 -8.45 31.31
C ARG A 209 -19.93 -8.73 30.17
N VAL A 210 -19.77 -7.81 29.22
CA VAL A 210 -18.74 -7.95 28.17
C VAL A 210 -17.35 -7.80 28.79
N ILE A 211 -17.17 -6.81 29.66
CA ILE A 211 -15.91 -6.55 30.37
C ILE A 211 -15.53 -7.72 31.28
N ASP A 212 -16.48 -8.30 32.00
CA ASP A 212 -16.27 -9.43 32.92
C ASP A 212 -15.77 -10.70 32.20
N ASN A 213 -16.02 -10.81 30.89
CA ASN A 213 -15.56 -11.93 30.06
C ASN A 213 -14.13 -11.74 29.53
N TRP A 214 -13.45 -10.63 29.84
CA TRP A 214 -12.07 -10.41 29.45
C TRP A 214 -11.13 -11.07 30.46
N ASP A 215 -10.39 -12.09 30.01
CA ASP A 215 -9.42 -12.82 30.84
C ASP A 215 -8.16 -11.98 31.09
N ARG A 216 -8.23 -11.12 32.11
CA ARG A 216 -7.16 -10.22 32.56
C ARG A 216 -5.93 -10.98 33.07
N GLU A 217 -6.09 -12.21 33.58
CA GLU A 217 -4.97 -12.97 34.13
C GLU A 217 -4.21 -13.70 33.01
N GLY A 218 -4.94 -14.17 31.98
CA GLY A 218 -4.36 -14.89 30.84
C GLY A 218 -3.69 -13.99 29.80
N TRP A 219 -4.20 -12.77 29.56
CA TRP A 219 -3.79 -11.97 28.41
C TRP A 219 -3.55 -10.49 28.71
N MET A 220 -2.39 -9.98 28.31
CA MET A 220 -2.01 -8.57 28.51
C MET A 220 -2.93 -7.60 27.76
N LEU A 221 -3.35 -7.96 26.55
CA LEU A 221 -4.26 -7.15 25.74
C LEU A 221 -5.62 -6.95 26.44
N TYR A 222 -6.14 -7.97 27.13
CA TYR A 222 -7.36 -7.84 27.92
C TYR A 222 -7.17 -6.96 29.15
N ARG A 223 -6.00 -6.98 29.79
CA ARG A 223 -5.68 -6.01 30.86
C ARG A 223 -5.71 -4.57 30.34
N ARG A 224 -5.16 -4.33 29.14
CA ARG A 224 -5.17 -3.02 28.48
C ARG A 224 -6.58 -2.57 28.09
N LEU A 225 -7.39 -3.47 27.53
CA LEU A 225 -8.80 -3.23 27.21
C LEU A 225 -9.62 -2.89 28.46
N TRP A 226 -9.42 -3.65 29.55
CA TRP A 226 -10.06 -3.37 30.82
C TRP A 226 -9.67 -1.98 31.35
N ALA A 227 -8.37 -1.62 31.29
CA ALA A 227 -7.92 -0.30 31.72
C ALA A 227 -8.52 0.83 30.88
N ALA A 228 -8.67 0.63 29.56
CA ALA A 228 -9.36 1.58 28.70
C ALA A 228 -10.85 1.74 29.07
N ALA A 229 -11.54 0.65 29.43
CA ALA A 229 -12.94 0.70 29.85
C ALA A 229 -13.11 1.36 31.23
N ALA A 230 -12.15 1.10 32.14
CA ALA A 230 -12.12 1.65 33.50
C ALA A 230 -11.92 3.17 33.56
N ARG A 231 -11.61 3.83 32.44
CA ARG A 231 -11.64 5.30 32.34
C ARG A 231 -13.04 5.86 32.59
N ASN A 232 -14.09 5.10 32.27
CA ASN A 232 -15.47 5.49 32.53
C ASN A 232 -15.88 5.09 33.97
N PRO A 233 -16.16 6.06 34.87
CA PRO A 233 -16.56 5.78 36.25
C PRO A 233 -17.91 5.07 36.37
N ALA A 234 -18.76 5.10 35.34
CA ALA A 234 -20.02 4.35 35.35
C ALA A 234 -19.82 2.85 35.13
N LEU A 235 -18.70 2.43 34.54
CA LEU A 235 -18.42 1.02 34.25
C LEU A 235 -17.67 0.32 35.37
N VAL A 236 -16.65 0.98 35.94
CA VAL A 236 -15.74 0.40 36.95
C VAL A 236 -15.60 1.36 38.14
N ASP A 237 -15.82 0.82 39.34
CA ASP A 237 -15.74 1.55 40.60
C ASP A 237 -14.29 1.91 40.97
N SER A 238 -14.13 3.00 41.73
CA SER A 238 -12.81 3.54 42.06
C SER A 238 -11.93 2.59 42.88
N ASP A 239 -12.52 1.77 43.74
CA ASP A 239 -11.79 0.80 44.57
C ASP A 239 -11.12 -0.29 43.70
N GLU A 240 -11.81 -0.74 42.63
CA GLU A 240 -11.25 -1.70 41.69
C GLU A 240 -10.12 -1.07 40.86
N VAL A 241 -10.29 0.19 40.44
CA VAL A 241 -9.23 0.96 39.77
C VAL A 241 -8.01 1.12 40.67
N ALA A 242 -8.21 1.46 41.94
CA ALA A 242 -7.13 1.60 42.92
C ALA A 242 -6.36 0.28 43.09
N ALA A 243 -7.07 -0.82 43.31
CA ALA A 243 -6.48 -2.15 43.43
C ALA A 243 -5.65 -2.51 42.20
N PHE A 244 -6.21 -2.32 41.00
CA PHE A 244 -5.50 -2.58 39.74
C PHE A 244 -4.20 -1.77 39.62
N LEU A 245 -4.25 -0.46 39.84
CA LEU A 245 -3.08 0.42 39.70
C LEU A 245 -1.97 0.10 40.73
N ILE A 246 -2.35 -0.32 41.93
CA ILE A 246 -1.42 -0.73 42.99
C ILE A 246 -0.74 -2.06 42.63
N GLU A 247 -1.48 -3.01 42.04
CA GLU A 247 -1.00 -4.35 41.69
C GLU A 247 -0.16 -4.42 40.41
N LEU A 248 -0.13 -3.36 39.59
CA LEU A 248 0.68 -3.32 38.36
C LEU A 248 2.13 -3.70 38.61
N ALA A 249 2.70 -4.53 37.73
CA ALA A 249 4.12 -4.83 37.75
C ALA A 249 4.95 -3.57 37.41
N ASP A 250 6.21 -3.50 37.84
CA ASP A 250 7.06 -2.32 37.60
C ASP A 250 7.14 -1.93 36.12
N ARG A 251 7.25 -2.91 35.21
CA ARG A 251 7.31 -2.68 33.77
C ARG A 251 6.00 -2.10 33.23
N GLU A 252 4.87 -2.64 33.68
CA GLU A 252 3.52 -2.18 33.30
C GLU A 252 3.27 -0.76 33.78
N PHE A 253 3.71 -0.44 34.99
CA PHE A 253 3.48 0.86 35.63
C PHE A 253 4.24 2.02 34.94
N TRP A 254 5.47 1.76 34.49
CA TRP A 254 6.40 2.78 33.97
C TRP A 254 6.47 2.83 32.44
N TRP A 255 6.18 1.74 31.72
CA TRP A 255 6.37 1.69 30.27
C TRP A 255 5.14 2.19 29.49
N ALA A 256 4.88 3.50 29.60
CA ALA A 256 3.71 4.15 29.01
C ALA A 256 3.59 4.02 27.47
N SER A 257 4.68 3.76 26.75
CA SER A 257 4.62 3.52 25.31
C SER A 257 4.02 2.16 24.95
N ALA A 258 4.23 1.14 25.80
CA ALA A 258 3.69 -0.21 25.60
C ALA A 258 2.34 -0.41 26.31
N TYR A 259 2.11 0.32 27.41
CA TYR A 259 0.89 0.27 28.22
C TYR A 259 0.26 1.66 28.42
N PRO A 260 -0.09 2.36 27.32
CA PRO A 260 -0.60 3.73 27.41
C PRO A 260 -1.88 3.82 28.23
N GLU A 261 -2.75 2.82 28.13
CA GLU A 261 -4.03 2.76 28.86
C GLU A 261 -3.84 2.78 30.39
N PHE A 262 -2.73 2.25 30.93
CA PHE A 262 -2.48 2.23 32.37
C PHE A 262 -2.07 3.60 32.91
N ALA A 263 -1.18 4.29 32.18
CA ALA A 263 -0.77 5.64 32.52
C ALA A 263 -1.93 6.64 32.36
N GLU A 264 -2.72 6.48 31.29
CA GLU A 264 -3.93 7.27 31.04
C GLU A 264 -4.97 7.06 32.16
N LEU A 265 -5.28 5.81 32.52
CA LEU A 265 -6.24 5.48 33.59
C LEU A 265 -5.83 6.11 34.93
N ARG A 266 -4.54 6.01 35.28
CA ARG A 266 -3.99 6.61 36.51
C ARG A 266 -4.24 8.12 36.56
N ALA A 267 -4.02 8.83 35.46
CA ALA A 267 -4.22 10.28 35.41
C ALA A 267 -5.71 10.63 35.45
N LEU A 268 -6.54 10.03 34.58
CA LEU A 268 -7.96 10.37 34.46
C LEU A 268 -8.78 10.04 35.70
N ARG A 269 -8.50 8.90 36.35
CA ARG A 269 -9.25 8.47 37.54
C ARG A 269 -8.66 8.99 38.86
N TRP A 270 -7.57 9.77 38.83
CA TRP A 270 -6.86 10.23 40.03
C TRP A 270 -7.80 10.86 41.07
N ALA A 271 -8.62 11.83 40.65
CA ALA A 271 -9.52 12.57 41.53
C ALA A 271 -10.63 11.70 42.15
N THR A 272 -10.88 10.51 41.59
CA THR A 272 -11.91 9.58 42.08
C THR A 272 -11.38 8.55 43.08
N LEU A 273 -10.06 8.47 43.25
CA LEU A 273 -9.40 7.55 44.19
C LEU A 273 -9.48 8.08 45.62
N SER A 274 -9.43 7.16 46.60
CA SER A 274 -9.33 7.54 48.00
C SER A 274 -8.01 8.30 48.28
N PRO A 275 -7.96 9.21 49.27
CA PRO A 275 -6.71 9.90 49.63
C PRO A 275 -5.57 8.93 50.01
N ASP A 276 -5.91 7.79 50.61
CA ASP A 276 -4.94 6.76 50.97
C ASP A 276 -4.33 6.09 49.74
N ASP A 277 -5.15 5.79 48.72
CA ASP A 277 -4.68 5.17 47.48
C ASP A 277 -3.90 6.17 46.61
N GLN A 278 -4.35 7.43 46.53
CA GLN A 278 -3.59 8.51 45.90
C GLN A 278 -2.19 8.59 46.51
N ASN A 279 -2.09 8.61 47.84
CA ASN A 279 -0.80 8.65 48.52
C ASN A 279 0.05 7.41 48.21
N ARG A 280 -0.51 6.20 48.23
CA ARG A 280 0.24 4.97 47.88
C ARG A 280 0.81 5.01 46.46
N ILE A 281 0.00 5.42 45.48
CA ILE A 281 0.43 5.50 44.08
C ILE A 281 1.44 6.66 43.91
N GLU A 282 1.21 7.81 44.53
CA GLU A 282 2.13 8.96 44.47
C GLU A 282 3.49 8.60 45.09
N GLN A 283 3.52 7.90 46.22
CA GLN A 283 4.77 7.41 46.80
C GLN A 283 5.51 6.46 45.84
N ARG A 284 4.78 5.62 45.08
CA ARG A 284 5.37 4.76 44.06
C ARG A 284 5.95 5.57 42.90
N VAL A 285 5.26 6.61 42.45
CA VAL A 285 5.76 7.54 41.42
C VAL A 285 7.00 8.26 41.92
N LEU A 286 6.98 8.86 43.11
CA LEU A 286 8.10 9.58 43.71
C LEU A 286 9.33 8.69 43.99
N LYS A 287 9.11 7.39 44.21
CA LYS A 287 10.21 6.41 44.30
C LYS A 287 10.94 6.25 42.95
N GLY A 288 10.27 6.53 41.84
CA GLY A 288 10.76 6.45 40.46
C GLY A 288 10.99 5.05 39.93
N GLU A 289 11.31 4.96 38.64
CA GLU A 289 11.51 3.69 37.95
C GLU A 289 12.64 2.85 38.57
N PRO A 290 12.44 1.54 38.77
CA PRO A 290 13.49 0.66 39.27
C PRO A 290 14.71 0.60 38.35
N ALA A 291 15.92 0.65 38.94
CA ALA A 291 17.19 0.65 38.20
C ALA A 291 17.40 -0.55 37.25
N LYS A 292 16.68 -1.66 37.44
CA LYS A 292 16.69 -2.84 36.57
C LYS A 292 16.00 -2.62 35.22
N LEU A 293 15.09 -1.65 35.13
CA LEU A 293 14.35 -1.32 33.90
C LEU A 293 15.06 -0.24 33.07
N ILE A 294 15.90 0.57 33.72
CA ILE A 294 16.72 1.58 33.06
C ILE A 294 17.71 0.89 32.12
N SER A 295 17.67 1.26 30.84
CA SER A 295 18.52 0.70 29.79
C SER A 295 20.00 0.75 30.16
N SER A 296 20.73 -0.34 29.87
CA SER A 296 22.18 -0.39 30.06
C SER A 296 22.93 0.60 29.16
N ARG A 297 22.26 1.14 28.12
CA ARG A 297 22.79 2.17 27.23
C ARG A 297 22.88 3.55 27.88
N ILE A 298 22.19 3.78 29.00
CA ILE A 298 22.25 5.05 29.75
C ILE A 298 23.44 5.00 30.72
N GLU A 299 24.32 5.99 30.60
CA GLU A 299 25.50 6.13 31.46
C GLU A 299 25.11 6.22 32.93
N LYS A 300 25.95 5.67 33.82
CA LYS A 300 25.64 5.59 35.26
C LYS A 300 25.41 6.96 35.89
N SER A 301 26.11 8.00 35.42
CA SER A 301 25.94 9.39 35.84
C SER A 301 24.55 9.94 35.54
N ASP A 302 23.97 9.55 34.40
CA ASP A 302 22.73 10.16 33.88
C ASP A 302 21.47 9.42 34.31
N ARG A 303 21.62 8.23 34.91
CA ARG A 303 20.47 7.42 35.38
C ARG A 303 19.58 8.15 36.38
N ALA A 304 20.17 8.99 37.23
CA ALA A 304 19.40 9.79 38.19
C ALA A 304 18.53 10.82 37.45
N GLY A 305 19.09 11.53 36.46
CA GLY A 305 18.35 12.47 35.63
C GLY A 305 17.24 11.80 34.82
N TYR A 306 17.52 10.64 34.21
CA TYR A 306 16.54 9.84 33.48
C TYR A 306 15.36 9.44 34.37
N LYS A 307 15.67 8.91 35.56
CA LYS A 307 14.66 8.53 36.54
C LYS A 307 13.81 9.72 36.95
N ASP A 308 14.42 10.84 37.27
CA ASP A 308 13.70 12.04 37.69
C ASP A 308 12.83 12.60 36.56
N TYR A 309 13.28 12.52 35.30
CA TYR A 309 12.44 12.89 34.16
C TYR A 309 11.17 12.03 34.05
N HIS A 310 11.26 10.72 34.28
CA HIS A 310 10.07 9.85 34.29
C HIS A 310 9.11 10.17 35.45
N ILE A 311 9.63 10.54 36.63
CA ILE A 311 8.80 11.01 37.75
C ILE A 311 8.07 12.29 37.34
N PHE A 312 8.80 13.25 36.75
CA PHE A 312 8.25 14.51 36.25
C PHE A 312 7.11 14.29 35.25
N VAL A 313 7.32 13.42 34.25
CA VAL A 313 6.31 13.10 33.23
C VAL A 313 5.03 12.58 33.88
N GLU A 314 5.11 11.63 34.81
CA GLU A 314 3.91 11.03 35.40
C GLU A 314 3.17 11.95 36.37
N LEU A 315 3.87 12.73 37.18
CA LEU A 315 3.24 13.74 38.04
C LEU A 315 2.56 14.85 37.22
N ARG A 316 3.22 15.32 36.15
CA ARG A 316 2.62 16.31 35.24
C ARG A 316 1.45 15.76 34.45
N ARG A 317 1.49 14.47 34.04
CA ARG A 317 0.36 13.80 33.39
C ARG A 317 -0.89 13.83 34.26
N ILE A 318 -0.76 13.60 35.57
CA ILE A 318 -1.86 13.70 36.54
C ILE A 318 -2.38 15.15 36.63
N GLN A 319 -1.48 16.14 36.72
CA GLN A 319 -1.88 17.55 36.77
C GLN A 319 -2.55 18.04 35.47
N ALA A 320 -2.12 17.55 34.31
CA ALA A 320 -2.63 17.95 33.00
C ALA A 320 -4.14 17.71 32.85
N VAL A 321 -4.71 16.77 33.61
CA VAL A 321 -6.14 16.46 33.64
C VAL A 321 -6.84 16.90 34.93
N GLY A 322 -6.19 17.78 35.71
CA GLY A 322 -6.76 18.39 36.92
C GLY A 322 -6.63 17.56 38.21
N GLY A 323 -5.76 16.54 38.23
CA GLY A 323 -5.48 15.77 39.44
C GLY A 323 -4.66 16.56 40.46
N ASN A 324 -5.15 16.68 41.69
CA ASN A 324 -4.42 17.30 42.79
C ASN A 324 -3.39 16.32 43.38
N LEU A 325 -2.13 16.75 43.42
CA LEU A 325 -1.04 16.02 44.08
C LEU A 325 -0.98 16.39 45.56
N THR A 326 -0.35 15.55 46.38
CA THR A 326 -0.04 15.94 47.75
C THR A 326 1.04 17.02 47.81
N ASP A 327 1.18 17.71 48.95
CA ASP A 327 2.24 18.69 49.18
C ASP A 327 3.65 18.13 48.87
N LYS A 328 3.85 16.82 49.04
CA LYS A 328 5.12 16.17 48.71
C LYS A 328 5.37 16.13 47.21
N GLY A 329 4.39 15.68 46.42
CA GLY A 329 4.48 15.64 44.96
C GLY A 329 4.62 17.04 44.35
N GLN A 330 3.87 18.00 44.87
CA GLN A 330 3.94 19.40 44.43
C GLN A 330 5.31 20.01 44.72
N LYS A 331 5.83 19.84 45.94
CA LYS A 331 7.18 20.30 46.29
C LYS A 331 8.25 19.64 45.44
N TRP A 332 8.14 18.34 45.17
CA TRP A 332 9.09 17.64 44.31
C TRP A 332 9.13 18.22 42.89
N LEU A 333 7.98 18.57 42.31
CA LEU A 333 7.90 19.22 40.99
C LEU A 333 8.54 20.61 40.97
N GLU A 334 8.36 21.41 42.02
CA GLU A 334 8.98 22.73 42.16
C GLU A 334 10.50 22.64 42.30
N ASP A 335 10.98 21.70 43.12
CA ASP A 335 12.40 21.40 43.27
C ASP A 335 13.01 20.92 41.93
N PHE A 336 12.28 20.07 41.18
CA PHE A 336 12.70 19.58 39.86
C PHE A 336 12.74 20.69 38.79
N ALA A 337 11.76 21.59 38.77
CA ALA A 337 11.75 22.73 37.84
C ALA A 337 12.95 23.67 38.08
N THR A 338 13.27 23.94 39.35
CA THR A 338 14.38 24.83 39.72
C THR A 338 15.75 24.30 39.26
N ARG A 339 15.94 22.98 39.28
CA ARG A 339 17.22 22.34 38.92
C ARG A 339 17.36 21.98 37.43
N SER A 340 16.25 21.75 36.73
CA SER A 340 16.25 21.23 35.34
C SER A 340 16.10 22.32 34.27
N GLY A 341 15.69 23.54 34.64
CA GLY A 341 15.57 24.67 33.70
C GLY A 341 14.31 24.59 32.85
N ASP A 342 14.45 24.76 31.53
CA ASP A 342 13.32 24.72 30.59
C ASP A 342 12.76 23.29 30.47
N LEU A 343 11.46 23.15 30.67
CA LEU A 343 10.78 21.85 30.75
C LEU A 343 9.67 21.77 29.71
N PRO A 344 9.56 20.65 28.98
CA PRO A 344 8.52 20.51 27.98
C PRO A 344 7.14 20.47 28.64
N ALA A 345 6.14 21.00 27.94
CA ALA A 345 4.75 20.77 28.29
C ALA A 345 4.44 19.27 28.20
N ILE A 346 3.85 18.72 29.27
CA ILE A 346 3.47 17.31 29.34
C ILE A 346 1.95 17.23 29.25
N GLU A 347 1.47 16.65 28.15
CA GLU A 347 0.06 16.34 27.93
C GLU A 347 -0.28 14.93 28.41
N LEU A 348 -1.57 14.61 28.51
CA LEU A 348 -2.07 13.29 28.91
C LEU A 348 -1.46 12.14 28.09
N THR A 349 -1.20 12.36 26.80
CA THR A 349 -0.73 11.35 25.85
C THR A 349 0.78 11.35 25.63
N HIS A 350 1.54 12.15 26.39
CA HIS A 350 2.99 12.25 26.27
C HIS A 350 3.67 10.87 26.44
N GLY A 351 4.54 10.51 25.51
CA GLY A 351 5.27 9.23 25.52
C GLY A 351 4.46 7.99 25.09
N PHE A 352 3.19 8.14 24.71
CA PHE A 352 2.41 7.03 24.13
C PHE A 352 2.91 6.70 22.73
N ASN A 353 2.65 5.48 22.25
CA ASN A 353 2.97 5.16 20.86
C ASN A 353 2.03 5.95 19.92
N GLN A 354 2.66 6.57 18.96
CA GLN A 354 2.17 7.68 18.17
C GLN A 354 1.80 7.27 16.74
N GLY A 355 2.05 6.00 16.37
CA GLY A 355 1.81 5.44 15.04
C GLY A 355 2.70 6.04 13.96
N VAL A 356 2.36 5.72 12.70
CA VAL A 356 3.06 6.26 11.52
C VAL A 356 2.66 7.71 11.29
N ARG A 357 3.65 8.61 11.20
CA ARG A 357 3.46 10.04 10.95
C ARG A 357 4.35 10.52 9.81
N LEU A 358 3.86 11.50 9.07
CA LEU A 358 4.64 12.28 8.13
C LEU A 358 5.18 13.49 8.89
N ILE A 359 6.45 13.44 9.27
CA ILE A 359 7.11 14.57 9.91
C ILE A 359 7.74 15.40 8.80
N HIS A 360 7.14 16.55 8.50
CA HIS A 360 7.79 17.56 7.67
C HIS A 360 8.86 18.25 8.53
N ARG A 361 10.05 17.67 8.64
CA ARG A 361 11.16 18.32 9.36
C ARG A 361 11.48 19.64 8.65
N VAL A 362 11.20 20.77 9.30
CA VAL A 362 11.74 22.07 8.89
C VAL A 362 13.25 21.99 9.10
N ARG A 363 13.97 22.04 7.99
CA ARG A 363 15.43 21.88 7.88
C ARG A 363 16.10 22.96 8.72
N THR A 364 16.74 22.59 9.82
CA THR A 364 17.49 23.54 10.64
C THR A 364 18.97 23.26 10.43
N VAL A 365 19.61 24.08 9.60
CA VAL A 365 21.04 23.97 9.30
C VAL A 365 21.84 24.28 10.56
N GLU A 366 22.62 23.32 11.05
CA GLU A 366 23.70 23.64 11.98
C GLU A 366 24.79 24.37 11.19
N LYS A 367 25.07 25.63 11.53
CA LYS A 367 26.10 26.50 10.90
C LYS A 367 27.54 26.06 11.22
N THR A 368 27.85 24.76 11.13
CA THR A 368 29.14 24.18 11.52
C THR A 368 30.25 24.40 10.51
N PHE A 369 29.95 24.59 9.22
CA PHE A 369 30.96 24.67 8.15
C PHE A 369 31.35 26.11 7.75
N ASP A 370 30.57 27.13 8.15
CA ASP A 370 30.81 28.55 7.82
C ASP A 370 32.17 29.07 8.32
N ALA A 371 32.66 28.52 9.44
CA ALA A 371 33.90 28.95 10.08
C ALA A 371 35.16 28.28 9.51
N ILE A 372 35.02 27.33 8.57
CA ILE A 372 36.15 26.57 8.03
C ILE A 372 36.80 27.34 6.87
N PRO A 373 38.14 27.52 6.87
CA PRO A 373 38.83 28.14 5.74
C PRO A 373 38.60 27.38 4.43
N THR A 374 38.42 28.11 3.32
CA THR A 374 38.17 27.54 1.97
C THR A 374 39.24 26.54 1.51
N THR A 375 40.46 26.62 2.03
CA THR A 375 41.56 25.69 1.73
C THR A 375 41.38 24.29 2.33
N LYS A 376 40.55 24.13 3.38
CA LYS A 376 40.27 22.85 4.06
C LYS A 376 38.80 22.42 3.96
N LEU A 377 37.95 23.28 3.40
CA LEU A 377 36.50 23.11 3.38
C LEU A 377 36.08 21.80 2.71
N LEU A 378 36.61 21.49 1.52
CA LEU A 378 36.24 20.27 0.79
C LEU A 378 36.68 18.99 1.51
N ASP A 379 37.83 19.01 2.19
CA ASP A 379 38.32 17.85 2.95
C ASP A 379 37.43 17.55 4.16
N GLU A 380 36.97 18.57 4.88
CA GLU A 380 36.07 18.40 6.03
C GLU A 380 34.65 18.00 5.60
N LEU A 381 34.16 18.54 4.47
CA LEU A 381 32.91 18.08 3.86
C LEU A 381 33.01 16.60 3.47
N ALA A 382 34.06 16.20 2.74
CA ALA A 382 34.25 14.81 2.31
C ALA A 382 34.42 13.81 3.47
N LYS A 383 35.02 14.23 4.60
CA LYS A 383 35.09 13.42 5.83
C LYS A 383 33.72 13.22 6.48
N SER A 384 32.85 14.23 6.37
CA SER A 384 31.52 14.21 6.97
C SER A 384 30.51 13.44 6.11
N LEU A 385 30.80 13.23 4.82
CA LEU A 385 29.98 12.43 3.90
C LEU A 385 30.26 10.93 4.04
N ALA A 386 29.30 10.20 4.60
CA ALA A 386 29.30 8.74 4.69
C ALA A 386 28.97 8.07 3.34
N ASP A 387 29.44 6.84 3.16
CA ASP A 387 29.25 6.08 1.91
C ASP A 387 27.84 5.45 1.80
N THR A 388 27.08 5.35 2.91
CA THR A 388 25.77 4.68 2.99
C THR A 388 24.64 5.55 3.57
N GLY A 389 24.90 6.86 3.69
CA GLY A 389 23.98 7.99 3.83
C GLY A 389 22.63 7.80 4.54
N TRP A 390 22.60 7.85 5.87
CA TRP A 390 21.41 8.18 6.69
C TRP A 390 21.79 8.80 8.05
N ASP A 391 22.98 9.39 8.20
CA ASP A 391 23.38 10.05 9.44
C ASP A 391 23.26 11.58 9.36
N ASP A 392 23.00 12.20 10.51
CA ASP A 392 22.79 13.65 10.61
C ASP A 392 24.00 14.46 10.12
N LYS A 393 25.22 13.89 10.22
CA LYS A 393 26.46 14.54 9.75
C LYS A 393 26.57 14.62 8.23
N SER A 394 26.28 13.52 7.53
CA SER A 394 26.27 13.50 6.06
C SER A 394 25.17 14.39 5.52
N GLN A 395 24.03 14.44 6.23
CA GLN A 395 22.92 15.31 5.88
C GLN A 395 23.32 16.78 6.00
N ASN A 396 23.89 17.20 7.14
CA ASN A 396 24.36 18.59 7.33
C ASN A 396 25.40 19.01 6.28
N ALA A 397 26.34 18.12 5.94
CA ALA A 397 27.34 18.41 4.90
C ALA A 397 26.69 18.57 3.51
N SER A 398 25.70 17.75 3.18
CA SER A 398 24.98 17.82 1.89
C SER A 398 24.15 19.11 1.78
N GLU A 399 23.48 19.51 2.85
CA GLU A 399 22.70 20.77 2.91
C GLU A 399 23.62 21.98 2.73
N PHE A 400 24.76 22.01 3.42
CA PHE A 400 25.75 23.07 3.24
C PHE A 400 26.28 23.15 1.79
N ILE A 401 26.52 22.00 1.16
CA ILE A 401 26.96 21.92 -0.25
C ILE A 401 25.90 22.52 -1.18
N ALA A 402 24.60 22.24 -0.95
CA ALA A 402 23.53 22.77 -1.78
C ALA A 402 23.37 24.30 -1.64
N GLU A 403 23.43 24.84 -0.41
CA GLU A 403 23.31 26.28 -0.16
C GLU A 403 24.50 27.07 -0.70
N ASN A 404 25.70 26.48 -0.64
CA ASN A 404 26.96 27.11 -1.06
C ASN A 404 27.51 26.56 -2.38
N ALA A 405 26.63 26.06 -3.25
CA ALA A 405 26.99 25.34 -4.47
C ALA A 405 27.99 26.11 -5.36
N SER A 406 27.85 27.43 -5.49
CA SER A 406 28.77 28.27 -6.28
C SER A 406 30.21 28.29 -5.72
N VAL A 407 30.35 28.38 -4.39
CA VAL A 407 31.64 28.36 -3.71
C VAL A 407 32.28 26.98 -3.79
N VAL A 408 31.48 25.93 -3.54
CA VAL A 408 31.93 24.54 -3.63
C VAL A 408 32.42 24.24 -5.05
N LEU A 409 31.66 24.64 -6.07
CA LEU A 409 32.00 24.45 -7.48
C LEU A 409 33.36 25.06 -7.84
N GLY A 410 33.65 26.28 -7.36
CA GLY A 410 34.93 26.96 -7.61
C GLY A 410 36.15 26.29 -6.95
N LEU A 411 35.95 25.41 -5.97
CA LEU A 411 37.02 24.71 -5.25
C LEU A 411 37.30 23.30 -5.82
N LEU A 412 36.30 22.65 -6.42
CA LEU A 412 36.39 21.27 -6.94
C LEU A 412 37.56 21.01 -7.90
N PRO A 413 37.90 21.91 -8.86
CA PRO A 413 39.01 21.68 -9.79
C PRO A 413 40.37 21.55 -9.10
N LYS A 414 40.55 22.14 -7.91
CA LYS A 414 41.81 22.15 -7.16
C LYS A 414 41.91 21.02 -6.13
N ALA A 415 40.83 20.27 -5.90
CA ALA A 415 40.75 19.23 -4.88
C ALA A 415 41.40 17.91 -5.33
N GLU A 416 41.81 17.10 -4.36
CA GLU A 416 42.21 15.71 -4.59
C GLU A 416 41.03 14.90 -5.16
N GLY A 417 41.30 13.97 -6.09
CA GLY A 417 40.25 13.27 -6.83
C GLY A 417 39.26 12.47 -5.97
N ALA A 418 39.69 11.89 -4.84
CA ALA A 418 38.78 11.16 -3.95
C ALA A 418 37.81 12.09 -3.21
N VAL A 419 38.31 13.24 -2.74
CA VAL A 419 37.53 14.30 -2.08
C VAL A 419 36.55 14.92 -3.07
N ALA A 420 37.06 15.30 -4.26
CA ALA A 420 36.23 15.85 -5.33
C ALA A 420 35.09 14.91 -5.70
N ALA A 421 35.34 13.59 -5.81
CA ALA A 421 34.31 12.63 -6.17
C ALA A 421 33.18 12.56 -5.12
N LYS A 422 33.51 12.51 -3.82
CA LYS A 422 32.51 12.50 -2.75
C LYS A 422 31.65 13.77 -2.74
N VAL A 423 32.28 14.92 -2.93
CA VAL A 423 31.57 16.21 -2.93
C VAL A 423 30.72 16.36 -4.18
N TRP A 424 31.21 15.95 -5.35
CA TRP A 424 30.41 15.92 -6.60
C TRP A 424 29.18 15.02 -6.47
N GLN A 425 29.35 13.83 -5.90
CA GLN A 425 28.28 12.88 -5.63
C GLN A 425 27.20 13.52 -4.74
N ALA A 426 27.60 14.14 -3.62
CA ALA A 426 26.67 14.80 -2.71
C ALA A 426 26.01 16.04 -3.33
N LEU A 427 26.76 16.85 -4.07
CA LEU A 427 26.24 18.00 -4.79
C LEU A 427 25.14 17.59 -5.78
N GLY A 428 25.33 16.48 -6.49
CA GLY A 428 24.35 15.99 -7.46
C GLY A 428 23.02 15.56 -6.85
N TYR A 429 23.04 14.98 -5.64
CA TYR A 429 21.81 14.64 -4.91
C TYR A 429 21.16 15.84 -4.21
N ALA A 430 21.96 16.76 -3.69
CA ALA A 430 21.49 17.83 -2.80
C ALA A 430 21.02 19.08 -3.57
N TYR A 431 21.67 19.43 -4.68
CA TYR A 431 21.35 20.63 -5.43
C TYR A 431 20.26 20.36 -6.49
N ARG A 432 19.01 20.63 -6.12
CA ARG A 432 17.82 20.40 -6.95
C ARG A 432 16.79 21.54 -6.82
N PRO A 433 15.87 21.68 -7.78
CA PRO A 433 14.72 22.58 -7.65
C PRO A 433 13.84 22.20 -6.46
N GLU A 434 13.09 23.16 -5.93
CA GLU A 434 12.09 22.87 -4.89
C GLU A 434 10.95 22.01 -5.42
N ASN A 435 10.50 22.31 -6.64
CA ASN A 435 9.50 21.53 -7.36
C ASN A 435 10.14 20.83 -8.57
N LEU A 436 10.30 19.51 -8.49
CA LEU A 436 10.86 18.66 -9.56
C LEU A 436 9.98 18.61 -10.82
N ASN A 437 8.72 19.04 -10.74
CA ASN A 437 7.78 19.04 -11.86
C ASN A 437 7.60 20.41 -12.52
N THR A 438 8.43 21.39 -12.16
CA THR A 438 8.31 22.75 -12.71
C THR A 438 9.05 22.90 -14.04
N ALA A 439 8.43 23.61 -14.98
CA ALA A 439 9.03 24.04 -16.23
C ALA A 439 9.44 25.55 -16.14
N PRO A 440 10.25 26.08 -17.08
CA PRO A 440 10.76 27.45 -16.99
C PRO A 440 9.70 28.55 -16.89
N ASP A 441 8.51 28.29 -17.42
CA ASP A 441 7.32 29.14 -17.40
C ASP A 441 6.58 29.11 -16.05
N THR A 442 6.56 27.96 -15.39
CA THR A 442 5.86 27.69 -14.12
C THR A 442 6.76 27.80 -12.88
N ALA A 443 8.07 27.93 -13.08
CA ALA A 443 9.07 27.97 -12.01
C ALA A 443 8.93 29.17 -11.06
N SER A 444 9.11 28.88 -9.77
CA SER A 444 9.24 29.88 -8.70
C SER A 444 10.44 30.81 -8.96
N GLN A 445 10.46 31.98 -8.33
CA GLN A 445 11.62 32.87 -8.44
C GLN A 445 12.88 32.22 -7.85
N GLU A 446 12.73 31.46 -6.76
CA GLU A 446 13.85 30.75 -6.13
C GLU A 446 14.48 29.70 -7.05
N ASP A 447 13.66 28.90 -7.75
CA ASP A 447 14.18 27.93 -8.72
C ASP A 447 14.85 28.63 -9.91
N LYS A 448 14.31 29.77 -10.36
CA LYS A 448 14.92 30.57 -11.43
C LYS A 448 16.30 31.11 -11.05
N ASP A 449 16.47 31.53 -9.80
CA ASP A 449 17.76 32.04 -9.31
C ASP A 449 18.83 30.93 -9.26
N LYS A 450 18.41 29.67 -9.05
CA LYS A 450 19.29 28.49 -9.03
C LYS A 450 19.76 28.04 -10.42
N ILE A 451 19.09 28.43 -11.52
CA ILE A 451 19.38 28.00 -12.90
C ILE A 451 20.82 28.32 -13.32
N GLN A 452 21.32 29.52 -13.02
CA GLN A 452 22.67 29.93 -13.46
C GLN A 452 23.78 29.09 -12.82
N ILE A 453 23.59 28.70 -11.56
CA ILE A 453 24.51 27.80 -10.86
C ILE A 453 24.40 26.38 -11.44
N ALA A 454 23.18 25.91 -11.73
CA ALA A 454 22.98 24.61 -12.37
C ALA A 454 23.67 24.53 -13.74
N LEU A 455 23.59 25.58 -14.56
CA LEU A 455 24.33 25.68 -15.82
C LEU A 455 25.85 25.69 -15.61
N SER A 456 26.33 26.40 -14.59
CA SER A 456 27.76 26.43 -14.24
C SER A 456 28.26 25.04 -13.81
N ILE A 457 27.42 24.25 -13.12
CA ILE A 457 27.67 22.85 -12.80
C ILE A 457 27.82 22.05 -14.09
N CYS A 458 26.88 22.14 -15.02
CA CYS A 458 26.96 21.44 -16.32
C CYS A 458 28.26 21.74 -17.07
N VAL A 459 28.66 23.02 -17.14
CA VAL A 459 29.94 23.42 -17.78
C VAL A 459 31.13 22.81 -17.07
N SER A 460 31.17 22.86 -15.74
CA SER A 460 32.29 22.33 -14.95
C SER A 460 32.41 20.82 -15.05
N LEU A 461 31.30 20.10 -15.24
CA LEU A 461 31.28 18.64 -15.41
C LEU A 461 31.96 18.19 -16.70
N VAL A 462 31.88 18.99 -17.77
CA VAL A 462 32.51 18.67 -19.06
C VAL A 462 34.04 18.60 -18.93
N ASP A 463 34.63 19.54 -18.17
CA ASP A 463 36.07 19.65 -17.98
C ASP A 463 36.63 18.83 -16.80
N GLU A 464 35.77 18.15 -16.04
CA GLU A 464 36.20 17.39 -14.86
C GLU A 464 36.94 16.08 -15.21
N ARG A 465 37.86 15.69 -14.32
CA ARG A 465 38.69 14.49 -14.46
C ARG A 465 37.83 13.22 -14.52
N ALA A 466 38.11 12.34 -15.49
CA ALA A 466 37.35 11.11 -15.72
C ALA A 466 37.23 10.20 -14.48
N THR A 467 38.28 10.11 -13.67
CA THR A 467 38.28 9.29 -12.43
C THR A 467 37.35 9.84 -11.35
N VAL A 468 37.11 11.15 -11.34
CA VAL A 468 36.18 11.81 -10.42
C VAL A 468 34.75 11.58 -10.89
N VAL A 469 34.48 11.82 -12.18
CA VAL A 469 33.17 11.61 -12.80
C VAL A 469 32.70 10.17 -12.64
N SER A 470 33.56 9.20 -12.94
CA SER A 470 33.26 7.75 -12.79
C SER A 470 32.81 7.39 -11.36
N LYS A 471 33.43 7.99 -10.34
CA LYS A 471 33.09 7.74 -8.93
C LYS A 471 31.84 8.47 -8.44
N ALA A 472 31.52 9.62 -9.06
CA ALA A 472 30.42 10.48 -8.67
C ALA A 472 29.13 10.28 -9.51
N VAL A 473 29.16 9.35 -10.47
CA VAL A 473 28.17 9.28 -11.54
C VAL A 473 26.74 9.01 -11.04
N ASP A 474 26.56 8.32 -9.93
CA ASP A 474 25.23 8.04 -9.38
C ASP A 474 24.53 9.35 -8.93
N GLY A 475 25.27 10.29 -8.34
CA GLY A 475 24.74 11.58 -7.91
C GLY A 475 24.58 12.53 -9.08
N LEU A 476 25.53 12.50 -10.03
CA LEU A 476 25.49 13.34 -11.23
C LEU A 476 24.36 12.95 -12.18
N ALA A 477 24.04 11.66 -12.31
CA ALA A 477 22.86 11.22 -13.07
C ALA A 477 21.56 11.72 -12.42
N SER A 478 21.48 11.70 -11.09
CA SER A 478 20.33 12.21 -10.34
C SER A 478 20.18 13.73 -10.45
N PHE A 479 21.28 14.45 -10.59
CA PHE A 479 21.26 15.87 -10.91
C PHE A 479 20.64 16.11 -12.28
N MET A 480 21.03 15.33 -13.30
CA MET A 480 20.50 15.50 -14.65
C MET A 480 18.98 15.31 -14.71
N THR A 481 18.42 14.33 -13.99
CA THR A 481 16.97 14.12 -13.90
C THR A 481 16.25 15.17 -13.05
N SER A 482 16.91 15.74 -12.04
CA SER A 482 16.29 16.78 -11.20
C SER A 482 16.16 18.12 -11.94
N TRP A 483 16.95 18.34 -12.99
CA TRP A 483 17.07 19.61 -13.72
C TRP A 483 16.64 19.53 -15.19
N ASP A 484 16.25 18.36 -15.68
CA ASP A 484 15.92 18.10 -17.09
C ASP A 484 14.91 19.10 -17.67
N ARG A 485 13.76 19.29 -17.03
CA ARG A 485 12.68 20.19 -17.50
C ARG A 485 13.09 21.65 -17.54
N LEU A 486 13.91 22.09 -16.58
CA LEU A 486 14.38 23.48 -16.50
C LEU A 486 15.54 23.78 -17.45
N LEU A 487 16.38 22.79 -17.73
CA LEU A 487 17.60 22.95 -18.53
C LEU A 487 17.50 22.32 -19.93
N ALA A 488 16.37 21.71 -20.30
CA ALA A 488 16.18 20.96 -21.55
C ALA A 488 16.69 21.64 -22.83
N ARG A 489 16.56 22.97 -22.91
CA ARG A 489 16.91 23.77 -24.10
C ARG A 489 18.27 24.45 -24.01
N ARG A 490 19.16 23.98 -23.14
CA ARG A 490 20.48 24.57 -22.87
C ARG A 490 21.58 23.64 -23.38
N GLU A 491 22.51 24.17 -24.16
CA GLU A 491 23.60 23.39 -24.76
C GLU A 491 24.52 22.80 -23.69
N GLU A 492 24.69 23.51 -22.58
CA GLU A 492 25.49 23.09 -21.42
C GLU A 492 24.96 21.77 -20.84
N PHE A 493 23.64 21.63 -20.73
CA PHE A 493 23.00 20.40 -20.24
C PHE A 493 23.30 19.21 -21.16
N GLN A 494 23.20 19.42 -22.48
CA GLN A 494 23.41 18.36 -23.46
C GLN A 494 24.88 17.92 -23.53
N ASN A 495 25.81 18.87 -23.42
CA ASN A 495 27.23 18.57 -23.32
C ASN A 495 27.55 17.79 -22.04
N ALA A 496 26.95 18.15 -20.90
CA ALA A 496 27.09 17.41 -19.65
C ALA A 496 26.50 15.99 -19.76
N TRP A 497 25.35 15.83 -20.41
CA TRP A 497 24.75 14.51 -20.65
C TRP A 497 25.68 13.61 -21.48
N LEU A 498 26.19 14.10 -22.61
CA LEU A 498 27.12 13.37 -23.48
C LEU A 498 28.40 12.98 -22.74
N ARG A 499 28.88 13.86 -21.84
CA ARG A 499 30.03 13.58 -20.98
C ARG A 499 29.77 12.45 -20.00
N LEU A 500 28.59 12.42 -19.37
CA LEU A 500 28.26 11.46 -18.31
C LEU A 500 27.89 10.07 -18.84
N TRP A 501 27.27 9.99 -20.02
CA TRP A 501 26.76 8.75 -20.60
C TRP A 501 27.74 7.56 -20.56
N PRO A 502 28.99 7.64 -21.07
CA PRO A 502 29.90 6.49 -21.05
C PRO A 502 30.25 6.00 -19.63
N PHE A 503 30.35 6.90 -18.65
CA PHE A 503 30.61 6.52 -17.26
C PHE A 503 29.38 5.88 -16.61
N ALA A 504 28.19 6.38 -16.94
CA ALA A 504 26.93 5.80 -16.47
C ALA A 504 26.74 4.38 -17.03
N VAL A 505 27.11 4.15 -18.29
CA VAL A 505 27.12 2.82 -18.91
C VAL A 505 28.10 1.88 -18.21
N GLU A 506 29.34 2.29 -17.99
CA GLU A 506 30.35 1.47 -17.30
C GLU A 506 29.92 1.09 -15.87
N LYS A 507 29.40 2.07 -15.12
CA LYS A 507 28.91 1.88 -13.75
C LYS A 507 27.71 0.93 -13.71
N THR A 508 26.74 1.15 -14.60
CA THR A 508 25.53 0.31 -14.66
C THR A 508 25.90 -1.13 -15.05
N ASN A 509 26.80 -1.31 -16.03
CA ASN A 509 27.26 -2.63 -16.46
C ASN A 509 28.09 -3.39 -15.42
N SER A 510 28.77 -2.69 -14.50
CA SER A 510 29.55 -3.30 -13.43
C SER A 510 28.73 -3.62 -12.18
N SER A 511 27.46 -3.23 -12.13
CA SER A 511 26.55 -3.52 -11.01
C SER A 511 26.29 -5.01 -10.86
N LYS A 512 26.20 -5.47 -9.60
CA LYS A 512 25.81 -6.84 -9.22
C LYS A 512 24.50 -6.86 -8.43
N ALA A 513 23.66 -5.84 -8.60
CA ALA A 513 22.40 -5.71 -7.86
C ALA A 513 21.48 -6.93 -8.08
N ASP A 514 20.63 -7.19 -7.09
CA ASP A 514 19.67 -8.29 -7.13
C ASP A 514 18.55 -7.96 -8.14
N ARG A 515 18.37 -8.83 -9.14
CA ARG A 515 17.57 -8.57 -10.33
C ARG A 515 16.09 -8.94 -10.16
N SER A 516 15.62 -9.07 -8.92
CA SER A 516 14.25 -9.46 -8.62
C SER A 516 13.22 -8.34 -8.83
N GLU A 517 13.65 -7.07 -8.83
CA GLU A 517 12.79 -5.87 -9.01
C GLU A 517 13.35 -4.98 -10.13
N TYR A 518 13.30 -5.47 -11.37
CA TYR A 518 13.99 -4.87 -12.51
C TYR A 518 13.53 -3.44 -12.83
N SER A 519 12.24 -3.13 -12.72
CA SER A 519 11.70 -1.80 -13.01
C SER A 519 12.31 -0.72 -12.10
N GLN A 520 12.41 -0.98 -10.80
CA GLN A 520 13.08 -0.08 -9.86
C GLN A 520 14.57 0.06 -10.16
N GLU A 521 15.25 -1.03 -10.50
CA GLU A 521 16.67 -0.99 -10.85
C GLU A 521 16.91 -0.14 -12.11
N ALA A 522 16.08 -0.31 -13.15
CA ALA A 522 16.18 0.45 -14.39
C ALA A 522 16.08 1.96 -14.11
N PHE A 523 15.09 2.42 -13.33
CA PHE A 523 14.91 3.84 -13.01
C PHE A 523 15.97 4.43 -12.08
N ASN A 524 16.57 3.61 -11.22
CA ASN A 524 17.57 4.08 -10.23
C ASN A 524 19.01 3.98 -10.72
N SER A 525 19.28 3.22 -11.79
CA SER A 525 20.62 3.12 -12.37
C SER A 525 21.07 4.44 -13.02
N PRO A 526 22.37 4.77 -13.04
CA PRO A 526 22.86 5.97 -13.72
C PRO A 526 22.46 6.04 -15.20
N ALA A 527 22.52 4.92 -15.92
CA ALA A 527 22.14 4.88 -17.33
C ALA A 527 20.63 5.14 -17.51
N GLY A 528 19.78 4.57 -16.64
CA GLY A 528 18.34 4.80 -16.71
C GLY A 528 17.93 6.20 -16.28
N GLN A 529 18.58 6.79 -15.28
CA GLN A 529 18.38 8.20 -14.92
C GLN A 529 18.76 9.13 -16.07
N LEU A 530 19.91 8.92 -16.73
CA LEU A 530 20.25 9.70 -17.91
C LEU A 530 19.27 9.48 -19.07
N ALA A 531 18.74 8.27 -19.25
CA ALA A 531 17.69 8.02 -20.24
C ALA A 531 16.39 8.75 -19.92
N LEU A 532 15.98 8.81 -18.64
CA LEU A 532 14.82 9.60 -18.19
C LEU A 532 15.01 11.09 -18.48
N ALA A 533 16.16 11.64 -18.09
CA ALA A 533 16.51 13.02 -18.36
C ALA A 533 16.45 13.32 -19.86
N PHE A 534 16.97 12.40 -20.70
CA PHE A 534 16.89 12.53 -22.16
C PHE A 534 15.44 12.60 -22.67
N VAL A 535 14.56 11.72 -22.19
CA VAL A 535 13.13 11.71 -22.57
C VAL A 535 12.47 13.05 -22.25
N GLU A 536 12.70 13.60 -21.06
CA GLU A 536 12.09 14.87 -20.63
C GLU A 536 12.62 16.08 -21.42
N THR A 537 13.84 15.98 -21.98
CA THR A 537 14.38 17.05 -22.86
C THR A 537 13.87 16.99 -24.30
N CYS A 538 13.25 15.87 -24.71
CA CYS A 538 12.84 15.66 -26.08
C CYS A 538 11.82 16.72 -26.55
N PRO A 539 11.99 17.29 -27.75
CA PRO A 539 11.09 18.32 -28.27
C PRO A 539 9.73 17.75 -28.65
N THR A 540 8.70 18.58 -28.67
CA THR A 540 7.38 18.16 -29.19
C THR A 540 7.45 17.82 -30.68
N VAL A 541 6.99 16.63 -31.08
CA VAL A 541 6.95 16.20 -32.48
C VAL A 541 5.70 16.73 -33.18
N LYS A 542 5.87 17.26 -34.40
CA LYS A 542 4.79 17.59 -35.33
C LYS A 542 4.77 16.59 -36.49
N LYS A 543 3.61 16.39 -37.10
CA LYS A 543 3.45 15.46 -38.23
C LYS A 543 4.39 15.85 -39.39
N GLY A 544 5.27 14.93 -39.78
CA GLY A 544 6.25 15.12 -40.86
C GLY A 544 7.52 15.87 -40.46
N ASP A 545 7.70 16.17 -39.16
CA ASP A 545 8.91 16.74 -38.60
C ASP A 545 9.86 15.61 -38.14
N SER A 546 11.17 15.87 -38.14
CA SER A 546 12.19 14.97 -37.58
C SER A 546 13.03 15.74 -36.58
N PRO A 547 12.46 16.10 -35.42
CA PRO A 547 13.06 17.09 -34.53
C PRO A 547 14.35 16.58 -33.84
N LEU A 548 14.62 15.27 -33.93
CA LEU A 548 15.85 14.63 -33.45
C LEU A 548 16.92 14.44 -34.55
N ALA A 549 16.69 14.93 -35.77
CA ALA A 549 17.64 14.80 -36.87
C ALA A 549 18.77 15.84 -36.84
N ASP A 550 18.56 16.97 -36.16
CA ASP A 550 19.48 18.10 -36.13
C ASP A 550 20.00 18.41 -34.71
N GLY A 551 21.09 19.19 -34.63
CA GLY A 551 21.66 19.63 -33.35
C GLY A 551 22.45 18.52 -32.64
N TYR A 552 22.23 18.38 -31.33
CA TYR A 552 22.93 17.43 -30.46
C TYR A 552 22.24 16.06 -30.39
N TRP A 553 20.97 15.97 -30.80
CA TRP A 553 20.17 14.75 -30.75
C TRP A 553 20.81 13.57 -31.49
N PRO A 554 21.37 13.73 -32.71
CA PRO A 554 22.00 12.60 -33.41
C PRO A 554 23.16 11.99 -32.62
N GLN A 555 23.94 12.80 -31.90
CA GLN A 555 25.07 12.33 -31.10
C GLN A 555 24.60 11.54 -29.88
N MET A 556 23.54 11.99 -29.22
CA MET A 556 22.96 11.28 -28.07
C MET A 556 22.31 9.96 -28.49
N LEU A 557 21.56 9.96 -29.60
CA LEU A 557 20.98 8.75 -30.20
C LEU A 557 22.07 7.76 -30.60
N GLN A 558 23.16 8.23 -31.21
CA GLN A 558 24.31 7.40 -31.53
C GLN A 558 24.93 6.79 -30.27
N ALA A 559 25.18 7.59 -29.23
CA ALA A 559 25.76 7.14 -27.97
C ALA A 559 24.90 6.05 -27.28
N MET A 560 23.57 6.20 -27.30
CA MET A 560 22.67 5.16 -26.82
C MET A 560 22.68 3.92 -27.72
N GLY A 561 22.66 4.11 -29.04
CA GLY A 561 22.67 3.02 -30.03
C GLY A 561 23.90 2.11 -29.94
N GLU A 562 25.06 2.68 -29.59
CA GLU A 562 26.33 1.97 -29.42
C GLU A 562 26.45 1.27 -28.05
N THR A 563 25.49 1.47 -27.14
CA THR A 563 25.53 0.91 -25.78
C THR A 563 25.31 -0.61 -25.79
N VAL A 564 26.01 -1.30 -24.89
CA VAL A 564 25.97 -2.76 -24.71
C VAL A 564 25.75 -3.13 -23.25
N GLY A 565 25.35 -4.38 -22.99
CA GLY A 565 25.14 -4.92 -21.64
C GLY A 565 23.81 -4.51 -21.01
N ILE A 566 23.72 -4.58 -19.68
CA ILE A 566 22.50 -4.25 -18.93
C ILE A 566 22.16 -2.76 -18.99
N ALA A 567 23.15 -1.88 -19.16
CA ALA A 567 22.94 -0.46 -19.38
C ALA A 567 22.09 -0.19 -20.64
N ARG A 568 22.31 -0.97 -21.72
CA ARG A 568 21.49 -0.91 -22.93
C ARG A 568 20.04 -1.27 -22.60
N LEU A 569 19.85 -2.33 -21.83
CA LEU A 569 18.52 -2.82 -21.49
C LEU A 569 17.77 -1.85 -20.55
N HIS A 570 18.44 -1.19 -19.60
CA HIS A 570 17.83 -0.10 -18.80
C HIS A 570 17.42 1.09 -19.66
N ALA A 571 18.27 1.52 -20.59
CA ALA A 571 17.94 2.60 -21.52
C ALA A 571 16.73 2.23 -22.39
N GLN A 572 16.72 1.03 -22.96
CA GLN A 572 15.59 0.51 -23.74
C GLN A 572 14.31 0.43 -22.91
N PHE A 573 14.38 -0.04 -21.65
CA PHE A 573 13.23 -0.11 -20.75
C PHE A 573 12.59 1.27 -20.55
N VAL A 574 13.39 2.31 -20.32
CA VAL A 574 12.89 3.69 -20.18
C VAL A 574 12.27 4.20 -21.48
N LEU A 575 12.95 4.00 -22.62
CA LEU A 575 12.56 4.58 -23.91
C LEU A 575 11.38 3.88 -24.57
N VAL A 576 11.20 2.57 -24.34
CA VAL A 576 10.05 1.79 -24.88
C VAL A 576 8.71 2.31 -24.35
N ARG A 577 8.68 2.92 -23.16
CA ARG A 577 7.47 3.56 -22.62
C ARG A 577 6.98 4.72 -23.51
N GLU A 578 7.89 5.35 -24.23
CA GLU A 578 7.63 6.44 -25.16
C GLU A 578 7.86 6.01 -26.63
N LEU A 579 7.69 4.72 -26.94
CA LEU A 579 7.98 4.16 -28.27
C LEU A 579 7.27 4.92 -29.41
N ALA A 580 6.01 5.29 -29.21
CA ALA A 580 5.20 6.04 -30.18
C ALA A 580 5.86 7.37 -30.58
N TYR A 581 6.42 8.08 -29.60
CA TYR A 581 7.14 9.33 -29.81
C TYR A 581 8.42 9.10 -30.62
N PHE A 582 9.23 8.11 -30.23
CA PHE A 582 10.51 7.86 -30.87
C PHE A 582 10.38 7.38 -32.32
N ILE A 583 9.39 6.54 -32.62
CA ILE A 583 9.09 6.17 -34.01
C ILE A 583 8.76 7.40 -34.86
N ALA A 584 8.00 8.36 -34.34
CA ALA A 584 7.68 9.59 -35.06
C ALA A 584 8.88 10.54 -35.19
N ALA A 585 9.73 10.62 -34.15
CA ALA A 585 10.82 11.58 -34.07
C ALA A 585 12.11 11.14 -34.77
N ALA A 586 12.39 9.83 -34.76
CA ALA A 586 13.62 9.21 -35.25
C ALA A 586 13.35 7.76 -35.71
N GLU A 587 12.57 7.61 -36.79
CA GLU A 587 12.01 6.32 -37.23
C GLU A 587 13.04 5.20 -37.35
N GLN A 588 14.09 5.38 -38.17
CA GLN A 588 15.06 4.32 -38.45
C GLN A 588 15.84 3.90 -37.20
N TRP A 589 16.29 4.87 -36.41
CA TRP A 589 17.00 4.59 -35.16
C TRP A 589 16.11 3.84 -34.16
N SER A 590 14.84 4.23 -34.06
CA SER A 590 13.88 3.61 -33.14
C SER A 590 13.53 2.19 -33.56
N LYS A 591 13.44 1.93 -34.87
CA LYS A 591 13.27 0.58 -35.42
C LYS A 591 14.41 -0.34 -35.00
N ASP A 592 15.64 0.13 -35.16
CA ASP A 592 16.84 -0.67 -34.88
C ASP A 592 17.10 -0.84 -33.37
N PHE A 593 16.92 0.21 -32.58
CA PHE A 593 17.30 0.25 -31.16
C PHE A 593 16.18 -0.15 -30.19
N LEU A 594 14.91 0.08 -30.53
CA LEU A 594 13.77 -0.17 -29.64
C LEU A 594 12.85 -1.26 -30.20
N LEU A 595 12.39 -1.13 -31.44
CA LEU A 595 11.37 -2.00 -32.02
C LEU A 595 11.88 -3.43 -32.23
N LEU A 596 13.01 -3.60 -32.93
CA LEU A 596 13.57 -4.92 -33.22
C LEU A 596 13.94 -5.68 -31.93
N PRO A 597 14.56 -5.05 -30.91
CA PRO A 597 14.76 -5.70 -29.61
C PRO A 597 13.47 -6.08 -28.89
N LEU A 598 12.41 -5.26 -28.99
CA LEU A 598 11.10 -5.58 -28.42
C LEU A 598 10.45 -6.78 -29.13
N ILE A 599 10.50 -6.83 -30.46
CA ILE A 599 10.01 -7.96 -31.28
C ILE A 599 10.67 -9.27 -30.84
N ASN A 600 11.98 -9.23 -30.57
CA ASN A 600 12.79 -10.39 -30.19
C ASN A 600 12.89 -10.59 -28.66
N ALA A 601 12.18 -9.80 -27.84
CA ALA A 601 12.36 -9.76 -26.39
C ALA A 601 12.06 -11.10 -25.69
N LEU A 602 11.31 -12.00 -26.34
CA LEU A 602 11.01 -13.34 -25.81
C LEU A 602 12.14 -14.36 -26.01
N GLU A 603 13.18 -14.05 -26.79
CA GLU A 603 14.27 -14.98 -27.05
C GLU A 603 15.11 -15.28 -25.78
N SER A 604 15.30 -14.28 -24.91
CA SER A 604 16.03 -14.38 -23.65
C SER A 604 15.17 -13.99 -22.44
N HIS A 605 15.45 -14.58 -21.27
CA HIS A 605 14.77 -14.20 -20.03
C HIS A 605 15.13 -12.79 -19.56
N GLU A 606 16.33 -12.30 -19.88
CA GLU A 606 16.73 -10.94 -19.49
C GLU A 606 15.94 -9.88 -20.25
N THR A 607 15.65 -10.12 -21.53
CA THR A 607 14.99 -9.14 -22.41
C THR A 607 13.47 -9.08 -22.25
N THR A 608 12.85 -10.04 -21.55
CA THR A 608 11.38 -10.05 -21.36
C THR A 608 10.86 -8.81 -20.61
N VAL A 609 11.72 -8.15 -19.84
CA VAL A 609 11.42 -6.88 -19.15
C VAL A 609 11.03 -5.75 -20.11
N LEU A 610 11.39 -5.82 -21.39
CA LEU A 610 10.95 -4.84 -22.39
C LEU A 610 9.44 -4.92 -22.63
N TRP A 611 8.81 -6.08 -22.44
CA TRP A 611 7.36 -6.21 -22.50
C TRP A 611 6.66 -5.61 -21.28
N GLU A 612 7.30 -5.63 -20.11
CA GLU A 612 6.84 -4.89 -18.92
C GLU A 612 6.93 -3.38 -19.17
N ALA A 613 8.02 -2.88 -19.76
CA ALA A 613 8.09 -1.48 -20.17
C ALA A 613 7.00 -1.11 -21.19
N PHE A 614 6.79 -1.95 -22.20
CA PHE A 614 5.74 -1.73 -23.20
C PHE A 614 4.35 -1.79 -22.57
N SER A 615 4.12 -2.61 -21.54
CA SER A 615 2.84 -2.70 -20.83
C SER A 615 2.46 -1.40 -20.11
N MET A 616 3.40 -0.47 -19.93
CA MET A 616 3.22 0.87 -19.35
C MET A 616 3.18 2.01 -20.39
N ALA A 617 3.39 1.72 -21.69
CA ALA A 617 3.50 2.72 -22.76
C ALA A 617 2.14 3.25 -23.26
N HIS A 618 2.10 4.26 -24.13
CA HIS A 618 0.92 4.49 -24.98
C HIS A 618 0.97 3.59 -26.24
N LEU A 619 -0.19 3.29 -26.85
CA LEU A 619 -0.21 2.55 -28.11
C LEU A 619 0.49 3.36 -29.22
N PRO A 620 1.45 2.77 -29.96
CA PRO A 620 2.12 3.45 -31.06
C PRO A 620 1.23 3.53 -32.31
N GLN A 621 1.78 4.11 -33.38
CA GLN A 621 1.09 4.19 -34.67
C GLN A 621 0.71 2.80 -35.17
N LYS A 622 -0.39 2.74 -35.90
CA LYS A 622 -0.98 1.50 -36.42
C LYS A 622 0.03 0.60 -37.13
N GLU A 623 0.90 1.16 -37.97
CA GLU A 623 1.89 0.40 -38.73
C GLU A 623 2.88 -0.33 -37.80
N VAL A 624 3.23 0.31 -36.68
CA VAL A 624 4.11 -0.27 -35.65
C VAL A 624 3.39 -1.36 -34.87
N VAL A 625 2.12 -1.16 -34.54
CA VAL A 625 1.30 -2.20 -33.89
C VAL A 625 1.16 -3.41 -34.80
N ALA A 626 0.95 -3.22 -36.10
CA ALA A 626 0.86 -4.30 -37.07
C ALA A 626 2.18 -5.09 -37.18
N GLU A 627 3.33 -4.41 -37.12
CA GLU A 627 4.64 -5.06 -37.10
C GLU A 627 4.87 -5.84 -35.78
N LEU A 628 4.40 -5.30 -34.64
CA LEU A 628 4.50 -5.92 -33.32
C LEU A 628 3.51 -7.06 -33.08
N ALA A 629 2.41 -7.12 -33.84
CA ALA A 629 1.25 -7.95 -33.54
C ALA A 629 1.59 -9.42 -33.19
N PRO A 630 2.42 -10.14 -33.97
CA PRO A 630 2.76 -11.53 -33.64
C PRO A 630 3.52 -11.67 -32.31
N SER A 631 4.50 -10.80 -32.06
CA SER A 631 5.33 -10.85 -30.85
C SER A 631 4.57 -10.35 -29.62
N LEU A 632 3.70 -9.35 -29.77
CA LEU A 632 2.82 -8.84 -28.72
C LEU A 632 1.85 -9.93 -28.24
N VAL A 633 1.19 -10.63 -29.17
CA VAL A 633 0.31 -11.75 -28.83
C VAL A 633 1.09 -12.91 -28.20
N ALA A 634 2.27 -13.25 -28.74
CA ALA A 634 3.13 -14.26 -28.13
C ALA A 634 3.56 -13.89 -26.70
N ALA A 635 3.79 -12.61 -26.42
CA ALA A 635 4.16 -12.11 -25.10
C ALA A 635 2.99 -12.21 -24.11
N ALA A 636 1.77 -11.81 -24.53
CA ALA A 636 0.56 -11.97 -23.72
C ALA A 636 0.27 -13.45 -23.35
N LEU A 637 0.74 -14.40 -24.16
CA LEU A 637 0.61 -15.84 -23.94
C LEU A 637 1.79 -16.48 -23.18
N SER A 638 2.86 -15.74 -22.91
CA SER A 638 4.13 -16.30 -22.41
C SER A 638 4.18 -16.44 -20.89
N ASP A 639 4.30 -17.67 -20.38
CA ASP A 639 4.49 -17.95 -18.95
C ASP A 639 5.81 -17.38 -18.36
N ARG A 640 6.67 -16.77 -19.18
CA ARG A 640 7.87 -16.05 -18.72
C ARG A 640 7.54 -14.68 -18.12
N LEU A 641 6.35 -14.14 -18.40
CA LEU A 641 5.87 -12.85 -17.91
C LEU A 641 4.90 -13.03 -16.75
N SER A 642 4.85 -12.04 -15.85
CA SER A 642 3.87 -12.02 -14.76
C SER A 642 2.43 -12.01 -15.30
N SER A 643 1.47 -12.44 -14.48
CA SER A 643 0.06 -12.37 -14.86
C SER A 643 -0.41 -10.94 -15.13
N GLU A 644 0.10 -9.97 -14.39
CA GLU A 644 -0.19 -8.54 -14.57
C GLU A 644 0.26 -8.06 -15.95
N VAL A 645 1.53 -8.25 -16.31
CA VAL A 645 2.05 -7.84 -17.62
C VAL A 645 1.29 -8.52 -18.77
N ARG A 646 0.96 -9.81 -18.63
CA ARG A 646 0.17 -10.52 -19.65
C ARG A 646 -1.23 -9.93 -19.82
N GLY A 647 -1.88 -9.55 -18.72
CA GLY A 647 -3.16 -8.85 -18.73
C GLY A 647 -3.07 -7.50 -19.44
N ASP A 648 -2.13 -6.65 -19.05
CA ASP A 648 -1.92 -5.31 -19.65
C ASP A 648 -1.64 -5.38 -21.16
N LEU A 649 -0.84 -6.36 -21.61
CA LEU A 649 -0.56 -6.57 -23.03
C LEU A 649 -1.82 -6.98 -23.79
N SER A 650 -2.68 -7.80 -23.19
CA SER A 650 -3.96 -8.16 -23.80
C SER A 650 -4.92 -6.98 -23.88
N GLU A 651 -4.93 -6.10 -22.87
CA GLU A 651 -5.70 -4.87 -22.86
C GLU A 651 -5.32 -3.99 -24.06
N ARG A 652 -4.02 -3.83 -24.33
CA ARG A 652 -3.47 -3.08 -25.47
C ARG A 652 -3.91 -3.62 -26.82
N VAL A 653 -3.93 -4.94 -26.98
CA VAL A 653 -4.40 -5.60 -28.21
C VAL A 653 -5.87 -5.27 -28.46
N ILE A 654 -6.71 -5.29 -27.42
CA ILE A 654 -8.13 -4.96 -27.55
C ILE A 654 -8.32 -3.47 -27.83
N TRP A 655 -7.59 -2.58 -27.15
CA TRP A 655 -7.61 -1.15 -27.42
C TRP A 655 -7.25 -0.83 -28.88
N SER A 656 -6.22 -1.48 -29.44
CA SER A 656 -5.88 -1.33 -30.85
C SER A 656 -7.04 -1.69 -31.77
N ALA A 657 -7.72 -2.82 -31.52
CA ALA A 657 -8.84 -3.26 -32.34
C ALA A 657 -10.05 -2.30 -32.24
N LEU A 658 -10.31 -1.76 -31.05
CA LEU A 658 -11.37 -0.77 -30.83
C LEU A 658 -11.08 0.55 -31.56
N THR A 659 -9.84 1.06 -31.46
CA THR A 659 -9.42 2.27 -32.16
C THR A 659 -9.47 2.09 -33.68
N ASP A 660 -8.93 0.99 -34.22
CA ASP A 660 -9.00 0.70 -35.66
C ASP A 660 -10.45 0.66 -36.16
N ARG A 661 -11.36 0.08 -35.36
CA ARG A 661 -12.78 -0.01 -35.69
C ARG A 661 -13.45 1.36 -35.67
N ALA A 662 -13.16 2.19 -34.67
CA ALA A 662 -13.65 3.56 -34.57
C ALA A 662 -13.24 4.41 -35.78
N GLU A 663 -11.98 4.25 -36.23
CA GLU A 663 -11.43 4.94 -37.39
C GLU A 663 -11.85 4.32 -38.74
N LYS A 664 -12.61 3.22 -38.73
CA LYS A 664 -13.00 2.43 -39.93
C LYS A 664 -11.79 1.94 -40.73
N ALA A 665 -10.70 1.66 -40.04
CA ALA A 665 -9.47 1.16 -40.62
C ALA A 665 -9.39 -0.38 -40.56
N GLU A 666 -8.54 -1.00 -41.37
CA GLU A 666 -8.27 -2.45 -41.26
C GLU A 666 -7.60 -2.78 -39.91
N PRO A 667 -7.85 -3.91 -39.25
CA PRO A 667 -7.24 -4.21 -37.95
C PRO A 667 -5.70 -4.28 -38.04
N ALA A 668 -4.99 -3.55 -37.17
CA ALA A 668 -3.54 -3.61 -37.05
C ALA A 668 -3.09 -4.99 -36.55
N VAL A 669 -3.80 -5.50 -35.53
CA VAL A 669 -3.67 -6.87 -35.07
C VAL A 669 -4.72 -7.72 -35.80
N PRO A 670 -4.31 -8.71 -36.62
CA PRO A 670 -5.24 -9.62 -37.29
C PRO A 670 -6.23 -10.28 -36.32
N ILE A 671 -7.51 -10.32 -36.71
CA ILE A 671 -8.61 -10.85 -35.88
C ILE A 671 -8.33 -12.28 -35.41
N ASP A 672 -7.74 -13.12 -36.26
CA ASP A 672 -7.37 -14.50 -35.93
C ASP A 672 -6.31 -14.58 -34.83
N LEU A 673 -5.36 -13.64 -34.77
CA LEU A 673 -4.38 -13.55 -33.69
C LEU A 673 -5.02 -13.10 -32.37
N ILE A 674 -5.97 -12.15 -32.40
CA ILE A 674 -6.72 -11.74 -31.21
C ILE A 674 -7.54 -12.93 -30.67
N GLN A 675 -8.24 -13.64 -31.56
CA GLN A 675 -8.97 -14.86 -31.19
C GLN A 675 -8.04 -15.92 -30.59
N GLN A 676 -6.85 -16.12 -31.17
CA GLN A 676 -5.86 -17.05 -30.65
C GLN A 676 -5.37 -16.63 -29.25
N MET A 677 -5.11 -15.34 -29.04
CA MET A 677 -4.72 -14.77 -27.75
C MET A 677 -5.79 -15.07 -26.68
N LEU A 678 -7.05 -14.77 -26.98
CA LEU A 678 -8.16 -14.98 -26.03
C LEU A 678 -8.47 -16.46 -25.79
N ARG A 679 -8.21 -17.34 -26.77
CA ARG A 679 -8.38 -18.80 -26.63
C ARG A 679 -7.28 -19.46 -25.80
N LEU A 680 -6.03 -19.12 -26.06
CA LEU A 680 -4.87 -19.73 -25.39
C LEU A 680 -4.50 -19.03 -24.09
N GLY A 681 -4.92 -17.78 -23.92
CA GLY A 681 -4.70 -16.99 -22.72
C GLY A 681 -5.36 -17.60 -21.49
N LYS A 682 -4.80 -17.27 -20.32
CA LYS A 682 -5.38 -17.58 -19.01
C LYS A 682 -6.41 -16.50 -18.62
N ASP A 683 -6.96 -16.63 -17.42
CA ASP A 683 -8.06 -15.78 -16.98
C ASP A 683 -7.69 -14.30 -16.88
N GLU A 684 -6.44 -13.97 -16.53
CA GLU A 684 -5.91 -12.60 -16.52
C GLU A 684 -6.02 -11.92 -17.90
N VAL A 685 -5.70 -12.64 -18.98
CA VAL A 685 -5.78 -12.14 -20.37
C VAL A 685 -7.24 -11.85 -20.75
N ARG A 686 -8.15 -12.77 -20.42
CA ARG A 686 -9.58 -12.58 -20.72
C ARG A 686 -10.20 -11.48 -19.85
N THR A 687 -9.79 -11.35 -18.60
CA THR A 687 -10.35 -10.37 -17.65
C THR A 687 -9.92 -8.95 -18.03
N GLU A 688 -8.64 -8.72 -18.32
CA GLU A 688 -8.16 -7.41 -18.76
C GLU A 688 -8.65 -7.06 -20.18
N ALA A 689 -8.85 -8.05 -21.06
CA ALA A 689 -9.55 -7.81 -22.33
C ALA A 689 -10.99 -7.29 -22.15
N VAL A 690 -11.75 -7.83 -21.18
CA VAL A 690 -13.08 -7.29 -20.84
C VAL A 690 -12.98 -5.90 -20.26
N ARG A 691 -11.98 -5.63 -19.42
CA ARG A 691 -11.72 -4.30 -18.88
C ARG A 691 -11.48 -3.26 -19.98
N ALA A 692 -10.77 -3.61 -21.05
CA ALA A 692 -10.59 -2.71 -22.19
C ALA A 692 -11.94 -2.32 -22.83
N PHE A 693 -12.84 -3.30 -23.05
CA PHE A 693 -14.19 -3.02 -23.54
C PHE A 693 -14.98 -2.12 -22.58
N SER A 694 -14.91 -2.41 -21.28
CA SER A 694 -15.55 -1.60 -20.22
C SER A 694 -15.06 -0.15 -20.21
N GLN A 695 -13.73 0.06 -20.27
CA GLN A 695 -13.15 1.40 -20.25
C GLN A 695 -13.47 2.20 -21.51
N TYR A 696 -13.59 1.55 -22.66
CA TYR A 696 -14.01 2.19 -23.91
C TYR A 696 -15.46 2.68 -23.87
N LEU A 697 -16.32 2.05 -23.06
CA LEU A 697 -17.70 2.49 -22.86
C LEU A 697 -17.84 3.68 -21.89
N ALA A 698 -16.76 4.08 -21.21
CA ALA A 698 -16.80 5.25 -20.33
C ALA A 698 -17.10 6.53 -21.14
N PRO A 699 -17.81 7.52 -20.57
CA PRO A 699 -18.18 8.74 -21.28
C PRO A 699 -16.94 9.47 -21.83
N ASP A 700 -16.94 9.72 -23.13
CA ASP A 700 -15.93 10.51 -23.85
C ASP A 700 -16.62 11.62 -24.65
N ASP A 701 -16.01 12.81 -24.71
CA ASP A 701 -16.59 14.00 -25.35
C ASP A 701 -16.71 13.84 -26.89
N GLY A 702 -16.08 12.81 -27.47
CA GLY A 702 -15.97 12.59 -28.92
C GLY A 702 -16.99 11.64 -29.56
N LEU A 703 -17.63 10.74 -28.80
CA LEU A 703 -18.56 9.72 -29.31
C LEU A 703 -19.82 9.65 -28.43
N THR A 704 -20.96 9.37 -29.04
CA THR A 704 -22.17 9.05 -28.27
C THR A 704 -22.07 7.66 -27.62
N GLU A 705 -22.79 7.43 -26.52
CA GLU A 705 -22.79 6.14 -25.81
C GLU A 705 -23.20 4.98 -26.74
N GLU A 706 -24.16 5.21 -27.66
CA GLU A 706 -24.57 4.22 -28.65
C GLU A 706 -23.49 3.92 -29.71
N GLU A 707 -22.75 4.93 -30.16
CA GLU A 707 -21.66 4.74 -31.13
C GLU A 707 -20.49 3.97 -30.51
N SER A 708 -20.11 4.32 -29.27
CA SER A 708 -19.10 3.59 -28.51
C SER A 708 -19.51 2.14 -28.29
N PHE A 709 -20.78 1.90 -27.96
CA PHE A 709 -21.29 0.55 -27.81
C PHE A 709 -21.29 -0.26 -29.11
N GLU A 710 -21.67 0.32 -30.25
CA GLU A 710 -21.66 -0.41 -31.54
C GLU A 710 -20.24 -0.82 -31.97
N ILE A 711 -19.24 0.01 -31.65
CA ILE A 711 -17.82 -0.32 -31.85
C ILE A 711 -17.43 -1.52 -30.98
N VAL A 712 -17.69 -1.43 -29.67
CA VAL A 712 -17.40 -2.51 -28.71
C VAL A 712 -18.11 -3.81 -29.12
N LYS A 713 -19.40 -3.73 -29.46
CA LYS A 713 -20.21 -4.87 -29.89
C LYS A 713 -19.64 -5.54 -31.13
N THR A 714 -19.25 -4.77 -32.13
CA THR A 714 -18.66 -5.36 -33.35
C THR A 714 -17.37 -6.09 -33.01
N VAL A 715 -16.43 -5.42 -32.32
CA VAL A 715 -15.13 -6.00 -32.00
C VAL A 715 -15.30 -7.25 -31.12
N PHE A 716 -16.16 -7.17 -30.10
CA PHE A 716 -16.45 -8.30 -29.22
C PHE A 716 -16.98 -9.51 -30.00
N LEU A 717 -17.94 -9.32 -30.91
CA LEU A 717 -18.49 -10.41 -31.73
C LEU A 717 -17.46 -11.02 -32.69
N ASP A 718 -16.51 -10.22 -33.17
CA ASP A 718 -15.46 -10.67 -34.08
C ASP A 718 -14.35 -11.45 -33.34
N VAL A 719 -13.98 -11.06 -32.12
CA VAL A 719 -12.79 -11.59 -31.43
C VAL A 719 -13.06 -12.53 -30.26
N TRP A 720 -14.23 -12.42 -29.59
CA TRP A 720 -14.48 -13.14 -28.35
C TRP A 720 -14.61 -14.66 -28.58
N PRO A 721 -13.98 -15.52 -27.76
CA PRO A 721 -14.08 -16.97 -27.92
C PRO A 721 -15.51 -17.47 -27.77
N LYS A 722 -15.91 -18.40 -28.65
CA LYS A 722 -17.27 -18.98 -28.65
C LYS A 722 -17.41 -20.18 -27.72
N GLU A 723 -16.30 -20.71 -27.25
CA GLU A 723 -16.22 -21.91 -26.44
C GLU A 723 -16.54 -21.59 -24.96
N LEU A 724 -17.70 -22.05 -24.46
CA LEU A 724 -18.11 -21.85 -23.06
C LEU A 724 -17.10 -22.41 -22.03
N THR A 725 -16.26 -23.37 -22.42
CA THR A 725 -15.19 -23.92 -21.57
C THR A 725 -14.12 -22.89 -21.19
N LEU A 726 -14.06 -21.76 -21.89
CA LEU A 726 -13.13 -20.66 -21.62
C LEU A 726 -13.75 -19.58 -20.70
N SER A 727 -15.04 -19.67 -20.41
CA SER A 727 -15.71 -18.82 -19.44
C SER A 727 -15.45 -19.34 -18.02
N SER A 728 -14.56 -18.67 -17.29
CA SER A 728 -14.35 -18.92 -15.87
C SER A 728 -15.26 -18.04 -15.01
N LYS A 729 -15.25 -18.29 -13.69
CA LYS A 729 -15.98 -17.46 -12.72
C LYS A 729 -15.53 -16.00 -12.80
N THR A 730 -14.21 -15.76 -12.78
CA THR A 730 -13.61 -14.41 -12.83
C THR A 730 -13.96 -13.67 -14.11
N VAL A 731 -13.91 -14.36 -15.26
CA VAL A 731 -14.27 -13.76 -16.56
C VAL A 731 -15.77 -13.46 -16.62
N SER A 732 -16.62 -14.35 -16.09
CA SER A 732 -18.07 -14.16 -16.06
C SER A 732 -18.47 -12.99 -15.16
N GLU A 733 -17.81 -12.82 -14.02
CA GLU A 733 -18.00 -11.69 -13.12
C GLU A 733 -17.71 -10.36 -13.84
N ARG A 734 -16.59 -10.28 -14.56
CA ARG A 734 -16.25 -9.07 -15.32
C ARG A 734 -17.23 -8.80 -16.47
N LEU A 735 -17.62 -9.83 -17.23
CA LEU A 735 -18.59 -9.72 -18.32
C LEU A 735 -19.98 -9.29 -17.84
N ALA A 736 -20.40 -9.71 -16.65
CA ALA A 736 -21.72 -9.39 -16.09
C ALA A 736 -21.90 -7.90 -15.77
N ARG A 737 -20.80 -7.14 -15.67
CA ARG A 737 -20.79 -5.70 -15.41
C ARG A 737 -20.90 -4.84 -16.67
N LEU A 738 -20.44 -5.37 -17.81
CA LEU A 738 -20.40 -4.67 -19.10
C LEU A 738 -21.76 -4.06 -19.53
N PRO A 739 -22.93 -4.73 -19.32
CA PRO A 739 -24.21 -4.15 -19.70
C PRO A 739 -24.56 -2.86 -18.97
N ALA A 740 -24.17 -2.71 -17.70
CA ALA A 740 -24.41 -1.48 -16.96
C ALA A 740 -23.54 -0.33 -17.46
N GLU A 741 -22.31 -0.62 -17.90
CA GLU A 741 -21.38 0.37 -18.46
C GLU A 741 -21.81 0.84 -19.86
N ALA A 742 -22.55 0.02 -20.60
CA ALA A 742 -23.16 0.40 -21.88
C ALA A 742 -24.40 1.32 -21.75
N ALA A 743 -24.80 1.68 -20.52
CA ALA A 743 -25.89 2.59 -20.17
C ALA A 743 -27.18 2.48 -21.02
N PRO A 744 -27.46 3.29 -22.06
CA PRO A 744 -28.69 3.21 -22.85
C PRO A 744 -28.79 1.89 -23.63
N CYS A 745 -27.67 1.28 -23.99
CA CYS A 745 -27.58 0.03 -24.75
C CYS A 745 -27.64 -1.24 -23.89
N TYR A 746 -28.05 -1.14 -22.62
CA TYR A 746 -28.07 -2.22 -21.63
C TYR A 746 -28.66 -3.55 -22.17
N VAL A 747 -29.79 -3.49 -22.88
CA VAL A 747 -30.49 -4.70 -23.39
C VAL A 747 -29.64 -5.43 -24.43
N GLU A 748 -29.09 -4.69 -25.40
CA GLU A 748 -28.25 -5.28 -26.44
C GLU A 748 -26.92 -5.79 -25.87
N ALA A 749 -26.33 -5.06 -24.93
CA ALA A 749 -25.11 -5.47 -24.23
C ALA A 749 -25.35 -6.76 -23.44
N THR A 750 -26.53 -6.90 -22.82
CA THR A 750 -26.94 -8.13 -22.15
C THR A 750 -27.00 -9.31 -23.11
N GLU A 751 -27.69 -9.17 -24.24
CA GLU A 751 -27.81 -10.23 -25.25
C GLU A 751 -26.45 -10.66 -25.80
N MET A 752 -25.50 -9.72 -25.89
CA MET A 752 -24.13 -9.97 -26.32
C MET A 752 -23.34 -10.84 -25.33
N VAL A 753 -23.42 -10.57 -24.02
CA VAL A 753 -22.59 -11.28 -23.02
C VAL A 753 -23.23 -12.57 -22.50
N LEU A 754 -24.56 -12.67 -22.52
CA LEU A 754 -25.32 -13.78 -21.92
C LEU A 754 -24.87 -15.18 -22.34
N PRO A 755 -24.50 -15.46 -23.62
CA PRO A 755 -24.03 -16.78 -24.03
C PRO A 755 -22.73 -17.22 -23.34
N TYR A 756 -21.94 -16.27 -22.85
CA TYR A 756 -20.61 -16.48 -22.28
C TYR A 756 -20.60 -16.44 -20.75
N LEU A 757 -21.74 -16.14 -20.12
CA LEU A 757 -21.85 -16.14 -18.66
C LEU A 757 -21.99 -17.57 -18.14
N THR A 758 -21.17 -17.88 -17.15
CA THR A 758 -21.30 -19.05 -16.28
C THR A 758 -21.56 -18.59 -14.86
N PRO A 759 -22.17 -19.44 -14.00
CA PRO A 759 -22.40 -19.06 -12.62
C PRO A 759 -21.09 -18.72 -11.91
N PHE A 760 -21.06 -17.57 -11.24
CA PHE A 760 -19.91 -17.09 -10.48
C PHE A 760 -20.32 -16.66 -9.07
N ASP A 761 -19.32 -16.38 -8.25
CA ASP A 761 -19.51 -16.02 -6.85
C ASP A 761 -19.95 -14.54 -6.79
N CYS A 762 -21.26 -14.31 -6.94
CA CYS A 762 -21.89 -12.99 -6.98
C CYS A 762 -22.37 -12.60 -5.59
N TRP A 763 -21.66 -11.68 -4.94
CA TRP A 763 -21.94 -11.27 -3.56
C TRP A 763 -22.92 -10.13 -3.55
N SER A 764 -22.93 -9.35 -4.63
CA SER A 764 -23.71 -8.15 -4.70
C SER A 764 -24.31 -7.83 -6.06
N LEU A 765 -25.21 -6.85 -6.06
CA LEU A 765 -25.69 -6.21 -7.28
C LEU A 765 -24.71 -5.13 -7.79
N TYR A 766 -23.67 -4.79 -7.03
CA TYR A 766 -22.56 -3.97 -7.51
C TYR A 766 -21.70 -4.73 -8.53
N ASP A 767 -21.59 -6.06 -8.38
CA ASP A 767 -20.86 -6.93 -9.32
C ASP A 767 -21.46 -6.87 -10.74
N PHE A 768 -22.72 -6.45 -10.86
CA PHE A 768 -23.42 -6.24 -12.13
C PHE A 768 -23.43 -4.76 -12.60
N GLY A 769 -22.78 -3.85 -11.86
CA GLY A 769 -22.69 -2.42 -12.17
C GLY A 769 -23.99 -1.62 -12.05
N VAL A 770 -25.08 -2.22 -11.57
CA VAL A 770 -26.41 -1.58 -11.51
C VAL A 770 -26.67 -0.76 -10.23
N ILE A 771 -25.73 -0.78 -9.28
CA ILE A 771 -25.77 0.01 -8.03
C ILE A 771 -24.36 0.57 -7.77
N ASP A 772 -24.26 1.82 -7.31
CA ASP A 772 -22.99 2.46 -6.92
C ASP A 772 -22.62 2.19 -5.43
N LEU A 773 -21.31 2.19 -5.13
CA LEU A 773 -20.73 2.02 -3.79
C LEU A 773 -21.00 3.24 -2.88
N ASP A 774 -21.06 4.44 -3.46
CA ASP A 774 -21.06 5.72 -2.75
C ASP A 774 -22.43 6.46 -2.73
N GLU A 775 -23.39 6.11 -3.60
CA GLU A 775 -24.75 6.69 -3.58
C GLU A 775 -25.72 5.94 -2.65
N ASP A 776 -26.79 6.63 -2.24
CA ASP A 776 -27.78 6.06 -1.32
C ASP A 776 -28.53 4.85 -1.95
N ARG A 777 -28.25 3.65 -1.42
CA ARG A 777 -28.54 2.33 -2.00
C ARG A 777 -30.01 1.94 -2.25
N SER A 778 -30.71 2.65 -3.11
CA SER A 778 -32.10 2.29 -3.42
C SER A 778 -32.47 2.41 -4.89
N GLU A 779 -31.60 2.95 -5.74
CA GLU A 779 -32.02 3.31 -7.09
C GLU A 779 -31.27 2.46 -8.12
N PHE A 780 -31.97 1.46 -8.66
CA PHE A 780 -31.61 0.77 -9.90
C PHE A 780 -31.86 1.72 -11.09
N LYS A 781 -31.22 2.90 -11.09
CA LYS A 781 -31.50 3.99 -12.04
C LYS A 781 -31.38 3.55 -13.50
N ILE A 782 -30.41 2.67 -13.78
CA ILE A 782 -30.15 2.13 -15.12
C ILE A 782 -31.31 1.22 -15.57
N ILE A 783 -31.94 0.50 -14.65
CA ILE A 783 -33.08 -0.39 -14.92
C ILE A 783 -34.36 0.41 -14.76
N ASP A 784 -34.76 1.15 -15.79
CA ASP A 784 -35.90 2.07 -15.76
C ASP A 784 -37.07 1.63 -16.65
N ASP A 785 -36.87 0.66 -17.55
CA ASP A 785 -37.88 0.16 -18.48
C ASP A 785 -38.09 -1.37 -18.46
N PRO A 786 -39.24 -1.87 -18.97
CA PRO A 786 -39.57 -3.30 -18.95
C PRO A 786 -38.61 -4.22 -19.72
N LYS A 787 -37.94 -3.73 -20.77
CA LYS A 787 -36.97 -4.52 -21.54
C LYS A 787 -35.67 -4.67 -20.75
N LYS A 788 -35.17 -3.58 -20.16
CA LYS A 788 -33.99 -3.63 -19.26
C LYS A 788 -34.25 -4.52 -18.04
N ALA A 789 -35.45 -4.49 -17.49
CA ALA A 789 -35.84 -5.38 -16.40
C ALA A 789 -35.79 -6.87 -16.79
N ALA A 790 -36.22 -7.23 -18.01
CA ALA A 790 -36.14 -8.59 -18.53
C ALA A 790 -34.69 -9.03 -18.84
N ALA A 791 -33.89 -8.11 -19.39
CA ALA A 791 -32.47 -8.34 -19.64
C ALA A 791 -31.70 -8.58 -18.33
N PHE A 792 -31.90 -7.72 -17.34
CA PHE A 792 -31.28 -7.87 -16.02
C PHE A 792 -31.69 -9.17 -15.34
N LEU A 793 -32.95 -9.59 -15.44
CA LEU A 793 -33.42 -10.89 -14.95
C LEU A 793 -32.65 -12.06 -15.59
N SER A 794 -32.40 -11.98 -16.91
CA SER A 794 -31.67 -13.01 -17.64
C SER A 794 -30.21 -13.11 -17.20
N ILE A 795 -29.54 -11.97 -16.95
CA ILE A 795 -28.17 -11.94 -16.42
C ILE A 795 -28.12 -12.58 -15.03
N LEU A 796 -29.03 -12.20 -14.13
CA LEU A 796 -29.11 -12.78 -12.78
C LEU A 796 -29.33 -14.29 -12.83
N ASP A 797 -30.24 -14.76 -13.68
CA ASP A 797 -30.52 -16.19 -13.84
C ASP A 797 -29.28 -16.97 -14.30
N ARG A 798 -28.51 -16.39 -15.22
CA ARG A 798 -27.31 -17.03 -15.77
C ARG A 798 -26.12 -17.00 -14.81
N SER A 799 -26.04 -15.99 -13.94
CA SER A 799 -24.89 -15.71 -13.08
C SER A 799 -25.02 -16.32 -11.68
N VAL A 800 -26.23 -16.46 -11.14
CA VAL A 800 -26.47 -17.02 -9.81
C VAL A 800 -26.56 -18.55 -9.92
N ALA A 801 -25.66 -19.26 -9.24
CA ALA A 801 -25.64 -20.73 -9.21
C ALA A 801 -26.88 -21.30 -8.47
N GLY A 802 -27.32 -22.50 -8.89
CA GLY A 802 -28.47 -23.18 -8.27
C GLY A 802 -28.12 -24.24 -7.23
N ASP A 803 -26.82 -24.54 -7.06
CA ASP A 803 -26.32 -25.67 -6.28
C ASP A 803 -26.25 -25.36 -4.77
N GLU A 804 -26.19 -26.41 -3.94
CA GLU A 804 -26.01 -26.26 -2.49
C GLU A 804 -24.64 -25.62 -2.19
N GLY A 805 -24.65 -24.40 -1.63
CA GLY A 805 -23.45 -23.58 -1.37
C GLY A 805 -23.23 -22.43 -2.35
N ALA A 806 -24.12 -22.22 -3.32
CA ALA A 806 -24.10 -21.04 -4.19
C ALA A 806 -24.25 -19.74 -3.38
N ILE A 807 -23.38 -18.76 -3.65
CA ILE A 807 -23.46 -17.43 -3.05
C ILE A 807 -24.60 -16.67 -3.70
N ILE A 808 -25.53 -16.19 -2.89
CA ILE A 808 -26.71 -15.46 -3.34
C ILE A 808 -26.40 -13.96 -3.20
N PRO A 809 -26.49 -13.17 -4.29
CA PRO A 809 -26.12 -11.77 -4.23
C PRO A 809 -27.06 -11.04 -3.29
N SER A 810 -26.51 -10.32 -2.32
CA SER A 810 -27.32 -9.54 -1.39
C SER A 810 -28.18 -8.55 -2.17
N GLY A 811 -29.37 -8.19 -1.67
CA GLY A 811 -30.29 -7.33 -2.41
C GLY A 811 -30.96 -7.96 -3.65
N LEU A 812 -30.74 -9.25 -3.95
CA LEU A 812 -31.47 -9.97 -5.01
C LEU A 812 -32.99 -9.81 -4.87
N GLU A 813 -33.54 -9.89 -3.66
CA GLU A 813 -34.97 -9.64 -3.41
C GLU A 813 -35.41 -8.23 -3.82
N ARG A 814 -34.57 -7.23 -3.60
CA ARG A 814 -34.84 -5.85 -4.00
C ARG A 814 -34.77 -5.68 -5.51
N ALA A 815 -33.82 -6.33 -6.18
CA ALA A 815 -33.77 -6.39 -7.63
C ALA A 815 -35.02 -7.03 -8.21
N LEU A 816 -35.44 -8.19 -7.69
CA LEU A 816 -36.66 -8.88 -8.11
C LEU A 816 -37.90 -8.00 -7.85
N PHE A 817 -37.99 -7.34 -6.69
CA PHE A 817 -39.06 -6.39 -6.41
C PHE A 817 -39.09 -5.22 -7.40
N HIS A 818 -37.93 -4.65 -7.74
CA HIS A 818 -37.80 -3.58 -8.72
C HIS A 818 -38.18 -4.04 -10.14
N ILE A 819 -37.72 -5.21 -10.56
CA ILE A 819 -38.11 -5.86 -11.83
C ILE A 819 -39.63 -6.04 -11.89
N LYS A 820 -40.25 -6.53 -10.81
CA LYS A 820 -41.72 -6.67 -10.69
C LYS A 820 -42.44 -5.33 -10.75
N LYS A 821 -41.90 -4.29 -10.11
CA LYS A 821 -42.47 -2.93 -10.11
C LYS A 821 -42.51 -2.36 -11.53
N ILE A 822 -41.46 -2.55 -12.31
CA ILE A 822 -41.37 -2.06 -13.69
C ILE A 822 -42.18 -2.92 -14.66
N SER A 823 -42.11 -4.25 -14.52
CA SER A 823 -42.80 -5.21 -15.39
C SER A 823 -43.46 -6.33 -14.58
N PRO A 824 -44.73 -6.14 -14.15
CA PRO A 824 -45.44 -7.12 -13.33
C PRO A 824 -45.62 -8.50 -14.00
N LYS A 825 -45.52 -8.57 -15.33
CA LYS A 825 -45.65 -9.82 -16.08
C LYS A 825 -44.47 -10.77 -15.83
N LEU A 826 -43.27 -10.24 -15.53
CA LEU A 826 -42.06 -11.03 -15.27
C LEU A 826 -42.15 -11.83 -13.96
N GLU A 827 -43.08 -11.50 -13.06
CA GLU A 827 -43.31 -12.30 -11.86
C GLU A 827 -43.72 -13.74 -12.20
N LYS A 828 -44.37 -13.97 -13.35
CA LYS A 828 -44.75 -15.33 -13.80
C LYS A 828 -43.63 -16.06 -14.55
N ASP A 829 -42.48 -15.40 -14.75
CA ASP A 829 -41.35 -16.00 -15.46
C ASP A 829 -40.69 -17.09 -14.60
N VAL A 830 -40.25 -18.17 -15.24
CA VAL A 830 -39.59 -19.30 -14.59
C VAL A 830 -38.26 -18.85 -13.94
N GLN A 831 -37.52 -17.95 -14.60
CA GLN A 831 -36.28 -17.37 -14.09
C GLN A 831 -36.52 -16.58 -12.80
N TYR A 832 -37.56 -15.74 -12.80
CA TYR A 832 -37.97 -14.96 -11.63
C TYR A 832 -38.34 -15.87 -10.46
N GLN A 833 -39.15 -16.90 -10.71
CA GLN A 833 -39.57 -17.84 -9.66
C GLN A 833 -38.38 -18.64 -9.11
N ARG A 834 -37.43 -19.05 -9.96
CA ARG A 834 -36.19 -19.70 -9.53
C ARG A 834 -35.36 -18.79 -8.61
N LEU A 835 -35.08 -17.56 -9.05
CA LEU A 835 -34.29 -16.60 -8.27
C LEU A 835 -35.00 -16.19 -6.97
N LEU A 836 -36.33 -16.10 -6.97
CA LEU A 836 -37.13 -15.84 -5.78
C LEU A 836 -37.11 -17.01 -4.78
N MET A 837 -37.06 -18.25 -5.26
CA MET A 837 -36.87 -19.40 -4.38
C MET A 837 -35.45 -19.43 -3.80
N LEU A 838 -34.45 -19.07 -4.60
CA LEU A 838 -33.07 -18.95 -4.12
C LEU A 838 -32.95 -17.84 -3.07
N SER A 839 -33.51 -16.65 -3.31
CA SER A 839 -33.42 -15.51 -2.37
C SER A 839 -34.03 -15.77 -1.00
N ARG A 840 -34.88 -16.79 -0.87
CA ARG A 840 -35.55 -17.21 0.37
C ARG A 840 -34.78 -18.28 1.15
N ARG A 841 -33.69 -18.81 0.59
CA ARG A 841 -32.74 -19.68 1.30
C ARG A 841 -31.76 -18.82 2.08
#